data_AF-A0A1Q9JH61-F1
#
_entry.id   AF-A0A1Q9JH61-F1
#
_cell.length_a   1.000
_cell.length_b   1.000
_cell.length_c   1.000
_cell.angle_alpha   90.00
_cell.angle_beta   90.00
_cell.angle_gamma   90.00
#
_symmetry.space_group_name_H-M   'P 1'
#
loop_
_entity.id
_entity.type
_entity.pdbx_description
1 polymer ?
#
loop_
_entity_poly.entity_id
_entity_poly.type
_entity_poly.pdbx_seq_one_letter_code
_entity_poly.pdbx_strand_id
1 'polypeptide(L)'
;MAKELFHTHRALIGFDEHGIPTVIAPAHNHKTDGDGRPAPTEAEFTSDYRQAVAAYRKTFPSRQEVQEKTPDPAVRDLLSYAGEKGIETPFDRFDLQKPHCTFGLAGTCCKVCNMGPCRITEKSPRGVCGADADLIVARNLLRSAAAGVAQHGIHAREVILSLKWAAQGKLDFPLIGKQKIRDTAAAFGIKTYRRPTRKIAEDLADILLQDLSRTEPEAYQTISACAPPERQRIWKGLDILPVSAYHEIAEAYHRTGCGVDGDWRNVMQQFLRCGLAFTFSTVLASGIATDCLFGVGDRVTSMTNVGALKEGFVNIAVHGHLPTLVSAIVAAGQSEEYQAKAREAGARGIRFYGICCSGLAAMYRYGGVIPLSNAVTAELVLATGALDLWVADVQDVFPAIMDVADCFRTRVVTTSDSARLPGAEHIAYDHHHSNIGETEAIAGEIVDRAIESFRNRKNVPRHIPEQEIEAEVGFSVEYIHRRFGSMRPLAQALKDGRILGIVNMVGCSNTKVPYERDIVEVAETLLKHNVLILTNGCASYPLMKLGYCRKDARKLAGSTLSEFLKPDLPPVWHVGECIDNARSSGIFAGIAGELETPLRDLPFAFSSPEWGNEKGIDAALGFRLMGISSYHCVEAQIHGSANVIHFLKEETKTTLGSSMIVNVDPAALGEQIVSDMLEKRKLLGWSTPETLE
;
A
#
# COMPACT_ATOMS: atom_id res chain seq x y z
N MET A 1 -20.87 -16.71 -35.58
CA MET A 1 -21.46 -15.43 -36.02
C MET A 1 -20.33 -14.52 -36.48
N ALA A 2 -20.58 -13.72 -37.51
CA ALA A 2 -19.58 -13.06 -38.34
C ALA A 2 -18.64 -12.11 -37.57
N LYS A 3 -17.39 -12.03 -38.03
CA LYS A 3 -16.44 -10.95 -37.73
C LYS A 3 -17.04 -9.62 -38.16
N GLU A 4 -17.68 -8.89 -37.26
CA GLU A 4 -17.78 -7.44 -37.39
C GLU A 4 -16.37 -6.88 -37.13
N LEU A 5 -15.77 -6.30 -38.16
CA LEU A 5 -14.67 -5.36 -37.97
C LEU A 5 -15.21 -4.22 -37.10
N PHE A 6 -14.92 -4.27 -35.80
CA PHE A 6 -15.18 -3.15 -34.91
C PHE A 6 -14.29 -1.98 -35.35
N HIS A 7 -14.87 -1.06 -36.12
CA HIS A 7 -14.47 0.34 -36.05
C HIS A 7 -14.82 0.82 -34.63
N THR A 8 -13.93 0.58 -33.67
CA THR A 8 -14.05 1.19 -32.35
C THR A 8 -13.82 2.69 -32.52
N HIS A 9 -14.89 3.47 -32.40
CA HIS A 9 -14.79 4.91 -32.19
C HIS A 9 -13.81 5.13 -31.01
N ARG A 10 -12.69 5.83 -31.25
CA ARG A 10 -11.70 6.11 -30.19
C ARG A 10 -12.29 7.16 -29.25
N ALA A 11 -12.17 6.94 -27.94
CA ALA A 11 -12.48 7.98 -26.98
C ALA A 11 -11.54 9.17 -27.17
N LEU A 12 -12.06 10.38 -26.95
CA LEU A 12 -11.27 11.59 -27.05
C LEU A 12 -10.52 11.79 -25.73
N ILE A 13 -9.20 11.66 -25.78
CA ILE A 13 -8.32 11.89 -24.63
C ILE A 13 -7.75 13.30 -24.72
N GLY A 14 -7.91 14.04 -23.64
CA GLY A 14 -7.26 15.33 -23.40
C GLY A 14 -6.28 15.27 -22.25
N PHE A 15 -5.75 16.44 -21.91
CA PHE A 15 -4.93 16.63 -20.73
C PHE A 15 -5.39 17.93 -20.03
N ASP A 16 -5.41 17.93 -18.70
CA ASP A 16 -5.68 19.15 -17.94
C ASP A 16 -4.49 20.13 -17.99
N GLU A 17 -4.62 21.26 -17.31
CA GLU A 17 -3.56 22.29 -17.25
C GLU A 17 -2.24 21.80 -16.63
N HIS A 18 -2.31 20.72 -15.84
CA HIS A 18 -1.18 20.05 -15.21
C HIS A 18 -0.66 18.87 -16.03
N GLY A 19 -1.22 18.62 -17.22
CA GLY A 19 -0.80 17.52 -18.08
C GLY A 19 -1.27 16.15 -17.62
N ILE A 20 -2.30 16.06 -16.77
CA ILE A 20 -2.91 14.81 -16.35
C ILE A 20 -3.90 14.35 -17.44
N PRO A 21 -3.82 13.10 -17.91
CA PRO A 21 -4.74 12.60 -18.92
C PRO A 21 -6.19 12.60 -18.45
N THR A 22 -7.10 13.12 -19.27
CA THR A 22 -8.54 13.16 -18.99
C THR A 22 -9.32 12.59 -20.18
N VAL A 23 -10.47 11.97 -19.89
CA VAL A 23 -11.39 11.52 -20.95
C VAL A 23 -12.36 12.66 -21.22
N ILE A 24 -12.20 13.35 -22.36
CA ILE A 24 -13.06 14.49 -22.74
C ILE A 24 -14.41 13.98 -23.24
N ALA A 25 -14.41 12.89 -24.02
CA ALA A 25 -15.63 12.29 -24.54
C ALA A 25 -15.52 10.76 -24.67
N PRO A 26 -16.52 10.00 -24.20
CA PRO A 26 -16.55 8.55 -24.35
C PRO A 26 -16.62 8.11 -25.81
N ALA A 27 -16.09 6.90 -26.09
CA ALA A 27 -16.07 6.28 -27.42
C ALA A 27 -17.43 6.27 -28.14
N HIS A 28 -18.55 6.20 -27.41
CA HIS A 28 -19.89 6.08 -28.00
C HIS A 28 -20.45 7.38 -28.59
N ASN A 29 -19.77 8.52 -28.41
CA ASN A 29 -20.35 9.85 -28.67
C ASN A 29 -19.82 10.62 -29.88
N HIS A 30 -18.81 10.17 -30.66
CA HIS A 30 -18.18 11.08 -31.64
C HIS A 30 -17.92 10.59 -33.09
N LYS A 31 -18.28 11.50 -34.01
CA LYS A 31 -17.59 11.84 -35.27
C LYS A 31 -16.79 13.16 -35.18
N THR A 32 -16.96 13.97 -34.11
CA THR A 32 -16.31 15.29 -33.88
C THR A 32 -16.22 15.57 -32.37
N ASP A 33 -15.24 16.31 -31.86
CA ASP A 33 -15.15 16.74 -30.45
C ASP A 33 -16.31 17.68 -30.03
N GLY A 34 -16.38 18.04 -28.75
CA GLY A 34 -17.40 18.94 -28.18
C GLY A 34 -17.47 20.33 -28.82
N ASP A 35 -16.48 20.72 -29.62
CA ASP A 35 -16.38 21.98 -30.38
C ASP A 35 -16.57 21.77 -31.90
N GLY A 36 -16.94 20.56 -32.34
CA GLY A 36 -17.20 20.24 -33.75
C GLY A 36 -15.96 19.95 -34.60
N ARG A 37 -14.77 19.79 -34.01
CA ARG A 37 -13.52 19.46 -34.72
C ARG A 37 -13.35 17.94 -34.87
N PRO A 38 -12.62 17.44 -35.89
CA PRO A 38 -12.32 16.01 -36.01
C PRO A 38 -11.51 15.50 -34.82
N ALA A 39 -11.67 14.22 -34.46
CA ALA A 39 -10.87 13.60 -33.40
C ALA A 39 -9.36 13.66 -33.75
N PRO A 40 -8.45 13.89 -32.77
CA PRO A 40 -7.01 13.96 -32.99
C PRO A 40 -6.47 12.70 -33.65
N THR A 41 -5.57 12.89 -34.60
CA THR A 41 -4.78 11.82 -35.21
C THR A 41 -3.77 11.26 -34.21
N GLU A 42 -3.25 10.06 -34.47
CA GLU A 42 -2.21 9.43 -33.61
C GLU A 42 -0.92 10.25 -33.55
N ALA A 43 -0.61 10.99 -34.62
CA ALA A 43 0.49 11.94 -34.69
C ALA A 43 0.25 13.15 -33.78
N GLU A 44 -0.94 13.75 -33.82
CA GLU A 44 -1.35 14.85 -32.96
C GLU A 44 -1.33 14.42 -31.48
N PHE A 45 -1.97 13.29 -31.14
CA PHE A 45 -1.93 12.75 -29.78
C PHE A 45 -0.49 12.49 -29.28
N THR A 46 0.39 12.01 -30.17
CA THR A 46 1.80 11.78 -29.86
C THR A 46 2.56 13.08 -29.57
N SER A 47 2.24 14.15 -30.27
CA SER A 47 2.77 15.49 -30.00
C SER A 47 2.20 16.05 -28.68
N ASP A 48 0.90 15.87 -28.46
CA ASP A 48 0.17 16.43 -27.34
C ASP A 48 0.60 15.82 -26.00
N TYR A 49 0.78 14.49 -25.92
CA TYR A 49 1.21 13.88 -24.67
C TYR A 49 2.59 14.37 -24.23
N ARG A 50 3.47 14.80 -25.15
CA ARG A 50 4.79 15.34 -24.78
C ARG A 50 4.65 16.69 -24.10
N GLN A 51 3.74 17.52 -24.58
CA GLN A 51 3.40 18.79 -23.94
C GLN A 51 2.76 18.53 -22.58
N ALA A 52 1.86 17.54 -22.48
CA ALA A 52 1.27 17.12 -21.22
C ALA A 52 2.33 16.62 -20.22
N VAL A 53 3.26 15.76 -20.63
CA VAL A 53 4.38 15.34 -19.76
C VAL A 53 5.26 16.52 -19.35
N ALA A 54 5.46 17.51 -20.22
CA ALA A 54 6.19 18.72 -19.87
C ALA A 54 5.43 19.58 -18.86
N ALA A 55 4.10 19.68 -18.96
CA ALA A 55 3.24 20.33 -17.97
C ALA A 55 3.28 19.58 -16.63
N TYR A 56 3.18 18.25 -16.66
CA TYR A 56 3.22 17.42 -15.46
C TYR A 56 4.55 17.54 -14.70
N ARG A 57 5.68 17.64 -15.40
CA ARG A 57 6.97 17.89 -14.72
C ARG A 57 7.02 19.21 -13.96
N LYS A 58 6.25 20.22 -14.38
CA LYS A 58 6.22 21.51 -13.68
C LYS A 58 5.54 21.42 -12.31
N THR A 59 4.79 20.33 -12.05
CA THR A 59 4.18 20.10 -10.75
C THR A 59 5.15 19.49 -9.74
N PHE A 60 6.31 18.97 -10.19
CA PHE A 60 7.26 18.27 -9.32
C PHE A 60 8.01 19.25 -8.41
N PRO A 61 7.92 19.11 -7.07
CA PRO A 61 8.49 20.07 -6.14
C PRO A 61 10.00 19.95 -6.09
N SER A 62 10.70 21.06 -5.92
CA SER A 62 12.11 21.05 -5.49
C SER A 62 12.26 20.52 -4.05
N ARG A 63 13.46 20.10 -3.66
CA ARG A 63 13.79 19.73 -2.28
C ARG A 63 13.54 20.88 -1.31
N GLN A 64 13.77 22.13 -1.72
CA GLN A 64 13.43 23.30 -0.92
C GLN A 64 11.92 23.42 -0.70
N GLU A 65 11.11 23.27 -1.76
CA GLU A 65 9.66 23.28 -1.64
C GLU A 65 9.13 22.15 -0.76
N VAL A 66 9.74 20.96 -0.81
CA VAL A 66 9.40 19.87 0.11
C VAL A 66 9.63 20.29 1.56
N GLN A 67 10.79 20.89 1.88
CA GLN A 67 11.09 21.37 3.23
C GLN A 67 10.11 22.47 3.68
N GLU A 68 9.71 23.37 2.79
CA GLU A 68 8.78 24.46 3.09
C GLU A 68 7.33 23.97 3.27
N LYS A 69 6.89 23.03 2.44
CA LYS A 69 5.48 22.63 2.30
C LYS A 69 5.11 21.34 3.03
N THR A 70 6.07 20.50 3.42
CA THR A 70 5.75 19.28 4.20
C THR A 70 5.06 19.67 5.51
N PRO A 71 3.92 19.06 5.89
CA PRO A 71 3.16 19.50 7.07
C PRO A 71 3.83 19.13 8.41
N ASP A 72 4.78 18.19 8.42
CA ASP A 72 5.40 17.71 9.66
C ASP A 72 6.65 18.53 10.06
N PRO A 73 6.60 19.28 11.18
CA PRO A 73 7.74 20.04 11.65
C PRO A 73 8.97 19.18 12.00
N ALA A 74 8.80 17.91 12.39
CA ALA A 74 9.94 17.01 12.63
C ALA A 74 10.71 16.73 11.34
N VAL A 75 9.99 16.51 10.23
CA VAL A 75 10.60 16.30 8.91
C VAL A 75 11.29 17.57 8.43
N ARG A 76 10.70 18.77 8.64
CA ARG A 76 11.35 20.04 8.27
C ARG A 76 12.67 20.24 9.00
N ASP A 77 12.68 19.98 10.31
CA ASP A 77 13.87 20.07 11.15
C ASP A 77 14.95 19.10 10.66
N LEU A 78 14.60 17.83 10.45
CA LEU A 78 15.56 16.82 9.98
C LEU A 78 16.06 17.07 8.56
N LEU A 79 15.25 17.64 7.67
CA LEU A 79 15.71 18.07 6.34
C LEU A 79 16.72 19.22 6.46
N SER A 80 16.51 20.17 7.37
CA SER A 80 17.50 21.23 7.63
C SER A 80 18.79 20.62 8.15
N TYR A 81 18.69 19.77 9.17
CA TYR A 81 19.83 19.10 9.78
C TYR A 81 20.61 18.23 8.79
N ALA A 82 19.93 17.45 7.94
CA ALA A 82 20.55 16.65 6.90
C ALA A 82 21.35 17.54 5.92
N GLY A 83 20.77 18.67 5.51
CA GLY A 83 21.46 19.66 4.67
C GLY A 83 22.73 20.23 5.32
N GLU A 84 22.67 20.60 6.61
CA GLU A 84 23.83 21.08 7.37
C GLU A 84 24.94 20.04 7.52
N LYS A 85 24.58 18.75 7.54
CA LYS A 85 25.52 17.62 7.62
C LYS A 85 25.98 17.10 6.26
N GLY A 86 25.47 17.65 5.15
CA GLY A 86 25.77 17.16 3.81
C GLY A 86 25.25 15.75 3.55
N ILE A 87 24.17 15.34 4.23
CA ILE A 87 23.50 14.06 4.03
C ILE A 87 22.49 14.22 2.91
N GLU A 88 22.69 13.47 1.83
CA GLU A 88 21.77 13.44 0.70
C GLU A 88 20.51 12.63 1.06
N THR A 89 19.33 13.19 0.77
CA THR A 89 18.03 12.56 1.00
C THR A 89 17.36 12.13 -0.31
N PRO A 90 16.23 11.39 -0.30
CA PRO A 90 15.54 11.05 -1.53
C PRO A 90 15.05 12.27 -2.32
N PHE A 91 14.83 13.41 -1.64
CA PHE A 91 14.41 14.65 -2.27
C PHE A 91 15.55 15.33 -3.03
N ASP A 92 16.77 15.31 -2.47
CA ASP A 92 17.97 15.80 -3.16
C ASP A 92 18.25 14.94 -4.41
N ARG A 93 18.19 13.61 -4.26
CA ARG A 93 18.34 12.66 -5.39
C ARG A 93 17.25 12.87 -6.45
N PHE A 94 16.02 13.17 -6.05
CA PHE A 94 14.93 13.44 -6.98
C PHE A 94 15.15 14.74 -7.78
N ASP A 95 15.69 15.78 -7.15
CA ASP A 95 16.06 17.02 -7.85
C ASP A 95 17.17 16.77 -8.89
N LEU A 96 18.18 15.97 -8.55
CA LEU A 96 19.23 15.58 -9.48
C LEU A 96 18.72 14.76 -10.69
N GLN A 97 17.57 14.09 -10.56
CA GLN A 97 16.92 13.38 -11.67
C GLN A 97 16.12 14.29 -12.61
N LYS A 98 16.01 15.61 -12.32
CA LYS A 98 15.26 16.54 -13.17
C LYS A 98 16.12 17.10 -14.31
N PRO A 99 15.54 17.28 -15.52
CA PRO A 99 14.20 16.84 -15.90
C PRO A 99 14.16 15.32 -16.13
N HIS A 100 13.10 14.67 -15.64
CA HIS A 100 12.89 13.24 -15.82
C HIS A 100 12.74 12.86 -17.31
N CYS A 101 12.94 11.61 -17.69
CA CYS A 101 12.79 11.16 -19.09
C CYS A 101 11.34 11.25 -19.60
N THR A 102 11.13 11.77 -20.83
CA THR A 102 9.77 11.92 -21.43
C THR A 102 9.14 10.59 -21.76
N PHE A 103 9.91 9.70 -22.37
CA PHE A 103 9.42 8.37 -22.76
C PHE A 103 9.15 7.48 -21.55
N GLY A 104 9.92 7.66 -20.47
CA GLY A 104 9.68 6.96 -19.20
C GLY A 104 8.38 7.41 -18.54
N LEU A 105 8.17 8.73 -18.40
CA LEU A 105 6.92 9.26 -17.83
C LEU A 105 5.69 8.94 -18.70
N ALA A 106 5.83 8.93 -20.02
CA ALA A 106 4.74 8.58 -20.92
C ALA A 106 4.46 7.07 -21.05
N GLY A 107 5.35 6.21 -20.54
CA GLY A 107 5.27 4.77 -20.69
C GLY A 107 5.62 4.23 -22.09
N THR A 108 6.15 5.07 -22.98
CA THR A 108 6.39 4.75 -24.41
C THR A 108 7.82 4.29 -24.73
N CYS A 109 8.58 3.93 -23.69
CA CYS A 109 9.89 3.30 -23.80
C CYS A 109 9.77 1.78 -23.60
N CYS A 110 10.33 0.98 -24.51
CA CYS A 110 10.38 -0.48 -24.39
C CYS A 110 11.84 -0.97 -24.32
N LYS A 111 12.14 -1.75 -23.26
CA LYS A 111 13.45 -2.35 -23.00
C LYS A 111 13.40 -3.88 -22.84
N VAL A 112 12.40 -4.53 -23.46
CA VAL A 112 12.13 -5.96 -23.30
C VAL A 112 13.15 -6.85 -24.03
N CYS A 113 13.83 -6.35 -25.07
CA CYS A 113 14.81 -7.13 -25.86
C CYS A 113 15.98 -6.28 -26.36
N ASN A 114 17.03 -6.94 -26.86
CA ASN A 114 18.27 -6.32 -27.32
C ASN A 114 18.24 -5.82 -28.78
N MET A 115 17.10 -5.91 -29.48
CA MET A 115 16.90 -5.16 -30.73
C MET A 115 16.63 -3.67 -30.46
N GLY A 116 16.09 -3.38 -29.27
CA GLY A 116 15.90 -2.02 -28.76
C GLY A 116 17.15 -1.48 -28.05
N PRO A 117 17.00 -0.50 -27.13
CA PRO A 117 15.73 0.02 -26.61
C PRO A 117 14.93 0.79 -27.68
N CYS A 118 13.60 0.65 -27.65
CA CYS A 118 12.70 1.37 -28.55
C CYS A 118 12.02 2.52 -27.82
N ARG A 119 11.82 3.65 -28.52
CA ARG A 119 11.01 4.78 -28.07
C ARG A 119 9.96 5.10 -29.13
N ILE A 120 8.71 5.27 -28.72
CA ILE A 120 7.64 5.61 -29.67
C ILE A 120 7.59 7.13 -29.89
N THR A 121 7.56 7.52 -31.15
CA THR A 121 7.53 8.91 -31.61
C THR A 121 6.69 9.01 -32.87
N GLU A 122 6.30 10.21 -33.26
CA GLU A 122 5.61 10.43 -34.55
C GLU A 122 6.41 9.89 -35.76
N LYS A 123 7.74 10.08 -35.76
CA LYS A 123 8.63 9.55 -36.80
C LYS A 123 8.84 8.03 -36.72
N SER A 124 8.64 7.44 -35.54
CA SER A 124 8.85 6.02 -35.26
C SER A 124 7.69 5.52 -34.41
N PRO A 125 6.50 5.32 -35.02
CA PRO A 125 5.27 5.03 -34.29
C PRO A 125 5.23 3.59 -33.75
N ARG A 126 6.24 2.78 -34.07
CA ARG A 126 6.39 1.40 -33.64
C ARG A 126 7.82 1.11 -33.22
N GLY A 127 7.99 0.16 -32.30
CA GLY A 127 9.27 -0.47 -32.01
C GLY A 127 9.74 -1.35 -33.17
N VAL A 128 10.97 -1.86 -33.08
CA VAL A 128 11.58 -2.70 -34.14
C VAL A 128 10.73 -3.92 -34.47
N CYS A 129 10.10 -4.54 -33.47
CA CYS A 129 9.22 -5.69 -33.66
C CYS A 129 7.79 -5.34 -34.12
N GLY A 130 7.47 -4.06 -34.32
CA GLY A 130 6.15 -3.59 -34.73
C GLY A 130 5.20 -3.23 -33.59
N ALA A 131 5.59 -3.37 -32.32
CA ALA A 131 4.77 -2.96 -31.17
C ALA A 131 4.55 -1.45 -31.15
N ASP A 132 3.30 -1.00 -31.02
CA ASP A 132 2.90 0.40 -30.92
C ASP A 132 2.92 0.92 -29.46
N ALA A 133 2.51 2.17 -29.27
CA ALA A 133 2.46 2.80 -27.95
C ALA A 133 1.50 2.08 -26.99
N ASP A 134 0.33 1.67 -27.46
CA ASP A 134 -0.69 1.03 -26.61
C ASP A 134 -0.18 -0.29 -26.05
N LEU A 135 0.40 -1.13 -26.91
CA LEU A 135 0.97 -2.39 -26.48
C LEU A 135 2.16 -2.21 -25.54
N ILE A 136 3.04 -1.22 -25.80
CA ILE A 136 4.19 -0.96 -24.94
C ILE A 136 3.75 -0.45 -23.56
N VAL A 137 2.82 0.50 -23.51
CA VAL A 137 2.28 1.03 -22.24
C VAL A 137 1.57 -0.07 -21.45
N ALA A 138 0.71 -0.87 -22.10
CA ALA A 138 0.01 -1.98 -21.45
C ALA A 138 1.00 -3.03 -20.90
N ARG A 139 2.03 -3.40 -21.67
CA ARG A 139 3.07 -4.35 -21.21
C ARG A 139 3.87 -3.80 -20.03
N ASN A 140 4.23 -2.52 -20.07
CA ASN A 140 4.95 -1.88 -18.97
C ASN A 140 4.12 -1.90 -17.69
N LEU A 141 2.82 -1.56 -17.79
CA LEU A 141 1.90 -1.58 -16.65
C LEU A 141 1.69 -3.00 -16.10
N LEU A 142 1.49 -3.99 -16.98
CA LEU A 142 1.36 -5.40 -16.58
C LEU A 142 2.61 -5.92 -15.88
N ARG A 143 3.82 -5.59 -16.36
CA ARG A 143 5.07 -5.97 -15.67
C ARG A 143 5.18 -5.34 -14.28
N SER A 144 4.74 -4.10 -14.12
CA SER A 144 4.70 -3.48 -12.80
C SER A 144 3.70 -4.18 -11.86
N ALA A 145 2.49 -4.49 -12.33
CA ALA A 145 1.53 -5.29 -11.55
C ALA A 145 2.10 -6.67 -11.17
N ALA A 146 2.73 -7.38 -12.12
CA ALA A 146 3.36 -8.67 -11.82
C ALA A 146 4.48 -8.55 -10.75
N ALA A 147 5.23 -7.44 -10.74
CA ALA A 147 6.22 -7.17 -9.71
C ALA A 147 5.56 -6.90 -8.34
N GLY A 148 4.43 -6.21 -8.28
CA GLY A 148 3.64 -6.01 -7.06
C GLY A 148 3.12 -7.33 -6.49
N VAL A 149 2.54 -8.19 -7.34
CA VAL A 149 2.15 -9.57 -6.99
C VAL A 149 3.34 -10.38 -6.48
N ALA A 150 4.52 -10.28 -7.12
CA ALA A 150 5.71 -11.00 -6.69
C ALA A 150 6.23 -10.54 -5.33
N GLN A 151 6.31 -9.23 -5.10
CA GLN A 151 6.76 -8.65 -3.83
C GLN A 151 5.86 -9.10 -2.67
N HIS A 152 4.55 -8.85 -2.75
CA HIS A 152 3.63 -9.32 -1.71
C HIS A 152 3.51 -10.85 -1.68
N GLY A 153 3.69 -11.54 -2.81
CA GLY A 153 3.61 -13.00 -2.90
C GLY A 153 4.72 -13.71 -2.14
N ILE A 154 5.95 -13.17 -2.14
CA ILE A 154 7.03 -13.67 -1.28
C ILE A 154 6.71 -13.40 0.19
N HIS A 155 6.25 -12.20 0.54
CA HIS A 155 5.80 -11.92 1.92
C HIS A 155 4.71 -12.92 2.38
N ALA A 156 3.71 -13.17 1.54
CA ALA A 156 2.63 -14.10 1.81
C ALA A 156 3.16 -15.53 2.00
N ARG A 157 4.05 -16.00 1.11
CA ARG A 157 4.69 -17.32 1.25
C ARG A 157 5.34 -17.47 2.61
N GLU A 158 6.18 -16.51 3.00
CA GLU A 158 6.95 -16.57 4.24
C GLU A 158 6.03 -16.66 5.47
N VAL A 159 4.99 -15.82 5.55
CA VAL A 159 4.10 -15.83 6.71
C VAL A 159 3.16 -17.05 6.74
N ILE A 160 2.69 -17.53 5.58
CA ILE A 160 1.87 -18.74 5.51
C ILE A 160 2.71 -19.98 5.86
N LEU A 161 3.98 -20.04 5.44
CA LEU A 161 4.90 -21.10 5.85
C LEU A 161 5.17 -21.05 7.36
N SER A 162 5.38 -19.86 7.93
CA SER A 162 5.48 -19.71 9.40
C SER A 162 4.25 -20.25 10.12
N LEU A 163 3.03 -20.00 9.61
CA LEU A 163 1.79 -20.56 10.17
C LEU A 163 1.80 -22.09 10.12
N LYS A 164 2.17 -22.66 8.97
CA LYS A 164 2.26 -24.11 8.78
C LYS A 164 3.31 -24.73 9.70
N TRP A 165 4.49 -24.14 9.79
CA TRP A 165 5.58 -24.64 10.62
C TRP A 165 5.29 -24.52 12.12
N ALA A 166 4.64 -23.45 12.56
CA ALA A 166 4.14 -23.32 13.93
C ALA A 166 3.08 -24.39 14.25
N ALA A 167 2.17 -24.67 13.30
CA ALA A 167 1.19 -25.75 13.44
C ALA A 167 1.84 -27.15 13.51
N GLN A 168 2.94 -27.36 12.78
CA GLN A 168 3.71 -28.61 12.76
C GLN A 168 4.69 -28.75 13.93
N GLY A 169 4.96 -27.67 14.68
CA GLY A 169 5.97 -27.64 15.75
C GLY A 169 7.42 -27.53 15.27
N LYS A 170 7.65 -27.12 14.01
CA LYS A 170 8.99 -26.84 13.47
C LYS A 170 9.49 -25.43 13.84
N LEU A 171 8.56 -24.51 14.05
CA LEU A 171 8.79 -23.17 14.55
C LEU A 171 8.09 -23.09 15.92
N ASP A 172 8.81 -22.75 16.98
CA ASP A 172 8.24 -22.68 18.33
C ASP A 172 7.47 -21.38 18.58
N PHE A 173 6.43 -21.16 17.78
CA PHE A 173 5.57 -19.98 17.87
C PHE A 173 4.17 -20.37 18.38
N PRO A 174 3.59 -19.62 19.32
CA PRO A 174 2.21 -19.83 19.71
C PRO A 174 1.26 -19.42 18.58
N LEU A 175 0.20 -20.20 18.37
CA LEU A 175 -0.94 -19.79 17.53
C LEU A 175 -1.87 -18.90 18.37
N ILE A 176 -1.61 -17.59 18.38
CA ILE A 176 -2.35 -16.63 19.20
C ILE A 176 -3.79 -16.45 18.68
N GLY A 177 -3.97 -16.36 17.37
CA GLY A 177 -5.26 -16.12 16.69
C GLY A 177 -6.19 -17.32 16.62
N LYS A 178 -6.40 -18.06 17.72
CA LYS A 178 -7.18 -19.31 17.72
C LYS A 178 -8.60 -19.16 17.17
N GLN A 179 -9.27 -18.06 17.49
CA GLN A 179 -10.62 -17.79 16.99
C GLN A 179 -10.60 -17.46 15.51
N LYS A 180 -9.65 -16.62 15.06
CA LYS A 180 -9.43 -16.31 13.65
C LYS A 180 -9.22 -17.57 12.82
N ILE A 181 -8.37 -18.49 13.28
CA ILE A 181 -8.14 -19.79 12.63
C ILE A 181 -9.46 -20.53 12.43
N ARG A 182 -10.31 -20.60 13.45
CA ARG A 182 -11.59 -21.35 13.38
C ARG A 182 -12.60 -20.69 12.46
N ASP A 183 -12.75 -19.38 12.55
CA ASP A 183 -13.73 -18.63 11.75
C ASP A 183 -13.34 -18.63 10.27
N THR A 184 -12.07 -18.39 9.96
CA THR A 184 -11.57 -18.47 8.60
C THR A 184 -11.64 -19.91 8.08
N ALA A 185 -11.23 -20.91 8.85
CA ALA A 185 -11.37 -22.31 8.43
C ALA A 185 -12.81 -22.69 8.09
N ALA A 186 -13.79 -22.21 8.86
CA ALA A 186 -15.21 -22.42 8.57
C ALA A 186 -15.64 -21.77 7.24
N ALA A 187 -15.18 -20.54 6.95
CA ALA A 187 -15.45 -19.87 5.68
C ALA A 187 -14.86 -20.62 4.47
N PHE A 188 -13.73 -21.31 4.67
CA PHE A 188 -13.07 -22.16 3.67
C PHE A 188 -13.64 -23.60 3.63
N GLY A 189 -14.70 -23.90 4.39
CA GLY A 189 -15.32 -25.23 4.41
C GLY A 189 -14.50 -26.32 5.15
N ILE A 190 -13.46 -25.94 5.88
CA ILE A 190 -12.64 -26.85 6.68
C ILE A 190 -13.42 -27.22 7.94
N LYS A 191 -13.56 -28.53 8.22
CA LYS A 191 -14.21 -29.00 9.45
C LYS A 191 -13.41 -28.52 10.68
N THR A 192 -14.09 -27.93 11.66
CA THR A 192 -13.45 -27.37 12.88
C THR A 192 -13.88 -28.07 14.18
N TYR A 193 -15.04 -28.73 14.20
CA TYR A 193 -15.61 -29.37 15.39
C TYR A 193 -14.72 -30.50 15.91
N ARG A 194 -14.41 -30.50 17.22
CA ARG A 194 -13.55 -31.47 17.92
C ARG A 194 -12.17 -31.70 17.28
N ARG A 195 -11.67 -30.76 16.47
CA ARG A 195 -10.32 -30.81 15.90
C ARG A 195 -9.34 -29.93 16.68
N PRO A 196 -8.08 -30.38 16.88
CA PRO A 196 -7.02 -29.55 17.44
C PRO A 196 -6.76 -28.32 16.56
N THR A 197 -6.58 -27.14 17.16
CA THR A 197 -6.35 -25.88 16.43
C THR A 197 -5.14 -25.97 15.50
N ARG A 198 -4.06 -26.64 15.92
CA ARG A 198 -2.87 -26.86 15.06
C ARG A 198 -3.21 -27.59 13.76
N LYS A 199 -4.07 -28.61 13.81
CA LYS A 199 -4.48 -29.35 12.60
C LYS A 199 -5.39 -28.53 11.69
N ILE A 200 -6.22 -27.66 12.26
CA ILE A 200 -7.04 -26.73 11.47
C ILE A 200 -6.14 -25.68 10.79
N ALA A 201 -5.15 -25.15 11.51
CA ALA A 201 -4.20 -24.18 10.98
C ALA A 201 -3.32 -24.77 9.87
N GLU A 202 -2.91 -26.04 9.98
CA GLU A 202 -2.18 -26.76 8.94
C GLU A 202 -3.02 -26.88 7.65
N ASP A 203 -4.26 -27.36 7.72
CA ASP A 203 -5.15 -27.44 6.56
C ASP A 203 -5.40 -26.05 5.93
N LEU A 204 -5.60 -25.03 6.77
CA LEU A 204 -5.80 -23.66 6.30
C LEU A 204 -4.57 -23.15 5.56
N ALA A 205 -3.37 -23.33 6.13
CA ALA A 205 -2.13 -22.93 5.49
C ALA A 205 -1.90 -23.66 4.15
N ASP A 206 -2.27 -24.94 4.06
CA ASP A 206 -2.17 -25.70 2.82
C ASP A 206 -3.05 -25.12 1.71
N ILE A 207 -4.29 -24.73 2.02
CA ILE A 207 -5.18 -24.10 1.04
C ILE A 207 -4.61 -22.74 0.58
N LEU A 208 -4.13 -21.92 1.51
CA LEU A 208 -3.55 -20.61 1.17
C LEU A 208 -2.28 -20.76 0.29
N LEU A 209 -1.43 -21.75 0.57
CA LEU A 209 -0.26 -22.06 -0.27
C LEU A 209 -0.65 -22.60 -1.66
N GLN A 210 -1.74 -23.35 -1.75
CA GLN A 210 -2.26 -23.83 -3.04
C GLN A 210 -2.78 -22.67 -3.91
N ASP A 211 -3.51 -21.70 -3.36
CA ASP A 211 -3.91 -20.48 -4.08
C ASP A 211 -2.71 -19.63 -4.50
N LEU A 212 -1.64 -19.63 -3.70
CA LEU A 212 -0.42 -18.90 -4.01
C LEU A 212 0.34 -19.52 -5.20
N SER A 213 0.38 -20.85 -5.32
CA SER A 213 1.41 -21.53 -6.14
C SER A 213 0.97 -22.72 -7.01
N ARG A 214 -0.32 -23.09 -7.06
CA ARG A 214 -0.76 -24.23 -7.88
C ARG A 214 -0.49 -24.03 -9.37
N THR A 215 -0.30 -25.14 -10.08
CA THR A 215 -0.09 -25.17 -11.54
C THR A 215 -1.38 -25.42 -12.30
N GLU A 216 -2.20 -26.37 -11.83
CA GLU A 216 -3.46 -26.73 -12.50
C GLU A 216 -4.55 -25.67 -12.24
N PRO A 217 -5.35 -25.32 -13.25
CA PRO A 217 -6.46 -24.39 -13.09
C PRO A 217 -7.61 -25.06 -12.32
N GLU A 218 -7.79 -24.62 -11.07
CA GLU A 218 -8.86 -25.07 -10.17
C GLU A 218 -9.59 -23.88 -9.54
N ALA A 219 -10.65 -24.15 -8.78
CA ALA A 219 -11.39 -23.14 -8.04
C ALA A 219 -10.49 -22.41 -7.03
N TYR A 220 -10.44 -21.08 -7.13
CA TYR A 220 -9.62 -20.23 -6.28
C TYR A 220 -10.28 -20.04 -4.91
N GLN A 221 -9.80 -20.76 -3.90
CA GLN A 221 -10.52 -20.98 -2.64
C GLN A 221 -10.72 -19.67 -1.85
N THR A 222 -9.69 -18.83 -1.80
CA THR A 222 -9.70 -17.55 -1.10
C THR A 222 -10.69 -16.56 -1.73
N ILE A 223 -10.83 -16.58 -3.07
CA ILE A 223 -11.86 -15.81 -3.77
C ILE A 223 -13.25 -16.38 -3.44
N SER A 224 -13.42 -17.70 -3.55
CA SER A 224 -14.70 -18.36 -3.30
C SER A 224 -15.21 -18.11 -1.87
N ALA A 225 -14.31 -18.15 -0.89
CA ALA A 225 -14.63 -17.98 0.53
C ALA A 225 -14.85 -16.52 0.95
N CYS A 226 -14.12 -15.57 0.35
CA CYS A 226 -14.04 -14.21 0.89
C CYS A 226 -14.55 -13.10 -0.03
N ALA A 227 -14.70 -13.34 -1.34
CA ALA A 227 -15.21 -12.33 -2.26
C ALA A 227 -16.75 -12.33 -2.32
N PRO A 228 -17.40 -11.17 -2.52
CA PRO A 228 -18.84 -11.10 -2.72
C PRO A 228 -19.29 -11.97 -3.91
N PRO A 229 -20.40 -12.73 -3.81
CA PRO A 229 -20.88 -13.60 -4.89
C PRO A 229 -21.19 -12.85 -6.20
N GLU A 230 -21.58 -11.58 -6.12
CA GLU A 230 -21.78 -10.73 -7.29
C GLU A 230 -20.47 -10.42 -8.01
N ARG A 231 -19.40 -10.08 -7.28
CA ARG A 231 -18.06 -9.86 -7.86
C ARG A 231 -17.51 -11.12 -8.52
N GLN A 232 -17.65 -12.28 -7.88
CA GLN A 232 -17.21 -13.57 -8.45
C GLN A 232 -17.87 -13.85 -9.82
N ARG A 233 -19.15 -13.50 -10.00
CA ARG A 233 -19.87 -13.64 -11.28
C ARG A 233 -19.34 -12.69 -12.35
N ILE A 234 -19.09 -11.42 -11.99
CA ILE A 234 -18.49 -10.43 -12.91
C ILE A 234 -17.11 -10.90 -13.37
N TRP A 235 -16.23 -11.29 -12.45
CA TRP A 235 -14.88 -11.74 -12.79
C TRP A 235 -14.86 -13.01 -13.63
N LYS A 236 -15.80 -13.93 -13.38
CA LYS A 236 -15.99 -15.10 -14.24
C LYS A 236 -16.45 -14.71 -15.65
N GLY A 237 -17.38 -13.76 -15.77
CA GLY A 237 -17.87 -13.27 -17.07
C GLY A 237 -16.80 -12.52 -17.87
N LEU A 238 -15.87 -11.87 -17.18
CA LEU A 238 -14.71 -11.20 -17.77
C LEU A 238 -13.52 -12.13 -18.04
N ASP A 239 -13.61 -13.41 -17.65
CA ASP A 239 -12.51 -14.38 -17.70
C ASP A 239 -11.21 -13.89 -17.02
N ILE A 240 -11.34 -13.35 -15.81
CA ILE A 240 -10.20 -12.82 -15.02
C ILE A 240 -9.98 -13.54 -13.69
N LEU A 241 -10.66 -14.66 -13.44
CA LEU A 241 -10.33 -15.47 -12.26
C LEU A 241 -8.92 -16.06 -12.42
N PRO A 242 -7.99 -15.81 -11.48
CA PRO A 242 -6.61 -16.27 -11.59
C PRO A 242 -6.48 -17.79 -11.38
N VAL A 243 -5.37 -18.37 -11.84
CA VAL A 243 -4.94 -19.74 -11.54
C VAL A 243 -4.20 -19.77 -10.20
N SER A 244 -3.11 -19.03 -10.06
CA SER A 244 -2.37 -18.87 -8.81
C SER A 244 -1.51 -17.61 -8.91
N ALA A 245 -1.08 -17.03 -7.78
CA ALA A 245 -0.24 -15.85 -7.84
C ALA A 245 1.06 -16.10 -8.64
N TYR A 246 1.68 -17.28 -8.46
CA TYR A 246 2.92 -17.62 -9.18
C TYR A 246 2.69 -17.83 -10.68
N HIS A 247 1.55 -18.43 -11.05
CA HIS A 247 1.17 -18.54 -12.45
C HIS A 247 0.97 -17.17 -13.08
N GLU A 248 0.20 -16.28 -12.45
CA GLU A 248 -0.10 -14.96 -13.03
C GLU A 248 1.16 -14.11 -13.23
N ILE A 249 2.15 -14.23 -12.33
CA ILE A 249 3.46 -13.58 -12.49
C ILE A 249 4.18 -14.15 -13.72
N ALA A 250 4.32 -15.48 -13.81
CA ALA A 250 5.03 -16.12 -14.92
C ALA A 250 4.35 -15.80 -16.28
N GLU A 251 3.02 -15.87 -16.31
CA GLU A 251 2.22 -15.57 -17.49
C GLU A 251 2.31 -14.10 -17.90
N ALA A 252 2.32 -13.17 -16.95
CA ALA A 252 2.54 -11.75 -17.23
C ALA A 252 3.91 -11.50 -17.88
N TYR A 253 4.98 -12.11 -17.36
CA TYR A 253 6.31 -11.99 -17.98
C TYR A 253 6.41 -12.69 -19.34
N HIS A 254 5.72 -13.81 -19.52
CA HIS A 254 5.62 -14.50 -20.82
C HIS A 254 4.93 -13.62 -21.86
N ARG A 255 3.70 -13.15 -21.60
CA ARG A 255 2.90 -12.32 -22.52
C ARG A 255 3.59 -11.03 -22.91
N THR A 256 4.24 -10.39 -21.95
CA THR A 256 4.96 -9.13 -22.17
C THR A 256 6.36 -9.34 -22.77
N GLY A 257 6.76 -10.59 -23.03
CA GLY A 257 7.99 -10.96 -23.72
C GLY A 257 8.02 -10.52 -25.18
N CYS A 258 9.22 -10.53 -25.77
CA CYS A 258 9.40 -10.14 -27.17
C CYS A 258 8.66 -11.11 -28.11
N GLY A 259 7.72 -10.59 -28.90
CA GLY A 259 7.02 -11.38 -29.93
C GLY A 259 5.96 -12.36 -29.40
N VAL A 260 5.44 -12.17 -28.19
CA VAL A 260 4.43 -13.07 -27.59
C VAL A 260 3.02 -12.50 -27.76
N ASP A 261 2.52 -11.69 -26.82
CA ASP A 261 1.17 -11.14 -26.89
C ASP A 261 1.18 -9.79 -27.63
N GLY A 262 0.57 -9.75 -28.81
CA GLY A 262 0.49 -8.56 -29.66
C GLY A 262 -0.74 -7.68 -29.39
N ASP A 263 -1.65 -8.11 -28.52
CA ASP A 263 -2.91 -7.42 -28.25
C ASP A 263 -2.88 -6.73 -26.88
N TRP A 264 -2.94 -5.39 -26.89
CA TRP A 264 -2.94 -4.60 -25.66
C TRP A 264 -4.15 -4.90 -24.78
N ARG A 265 -5.32 -5.29 -25.34
CA ARG A 265 -6.52 -5.62 -24.55
C ARG A 265 -6.34 -6.92 -23.79
N ASN A 266 -5.78 -7.94 -24.44
CA ASN A 266 -5.44 -9.22 -23.81
C ASN A 266 -4.38 -9.04 -22.71
N VAL A 267 -3.38 -8.16 -22.94
CA VAL A 267 -2.42 -7.74 -21.91
C VAL A 267 -3.12 -7.06 -20.73
N MET A 268 -4.08 -6.16 -20.97
CA MET A 268 -4.85 -5.51 -19.90
C MET A 268 -5.80 -6.47 -19.16
N GLN A 269 -6.29 -7.53 -19.82
CA GLN A 269 -7.03 -8.60 -19.13
C GLN A 269 -6.13 -9.36 -18.15
N GLN A 270 -4.89 -9.68 -18.54
CA GLN A 270 -3.89 -10.27 -17.64
C GLN A 270 -3.53 -9.32 -16.48
N PHE A 271 -3.54 -8.00 -16.72
CA PHE A 271 -3.34 -6.99 -15.66
C PHE A 271 -4.44 -7.08 -14.58
N LEU A 272 -5.70 -7.27 -14.99
CA LEU A 272 -6.80 -7.50 -14.05
C LEU A 272 -6.64 -8.81 -13.26
N ARG A 273 -6.18 -9.90 -13.90
CA ARG A 273 -5.87 -11.18 -13.23
C ARG A 273 -4.78 -11.02 -12.16
N CYS A 274 -3.72 -10.26 -12.47
CA CYS A 274 -2.68 -9.91 -11.49
C CYS A 274 -3.27 -9.18 -10.29
N GLY A 275 -4.17 -8.21 -10.50
CA GLY A 275 -4.84 -7.51 -9.39
C GLY A 275 -5.66 -8.42 -8.48
N LEU A 276 -6.36 -9.43 -9.03
CA LEU A 276 -7.08 -10.43 -8.23
C LEU A 276 -6.11 -11.34 -7.47
N ALA A 277 -5.05 -11.81 -8.11
CA ALA A 277 -4.01 -12.61 -7.46
C ALA A 277 -3.35 -11.84 -6.31
N PHE A 278 -3.02 -10.57 -6.51
CA PHE A 278 -2.51 -9.67 -5.47
C PHE A 278 -3.48 -9.59 -4.29
N THR A 279 -4.73 -9.24 -4.57
CA THR A 279 -5.74 -8.99 -3.53
C THR A 279 -5.99 -10.23 -2.67
N PHE A 280 -6.18 -11.39 -3.29
CA PHE A 280 -6.64 -12.59 -2.58
C PHE A 280 -5.50 -13.49 -2.09
N SER A 281 -4.42 -13.67 -2.85
CA SER A 281 -3.31 -14.53 -2.44
C SER A 281 -2.18 -13.82 -1.72
N THR A 282 -2.02 -12.51 -1.92
CA THR A 282 -0.82 -11.83 -1.40
C THR A 282 -1.13 -10.78 -0.34
N VAL A 283 -2.36 -10.27 -0.31
CA VAL A 283 -2.86 -9.34 0.72
C VAL A 283 -3.79 -10.03 1.71
N LEU A 284 -4.87 -10.66 1.25
CA LEU A 284 -5.82 -11.31 2.16
C LEU A 284 -5.23 -12.57 2.82
N ALA A 285 -4.61 -13.46 2.06
CA ALA A 285 -4.02 -14.69 2.61
C ALA A 285 -2.89 -14.42 3.61
N SER A 286 -2.05 -13.41 3.34
CA SER A 286 -1.03 -12.97 4.30
C SER A 286 -1.66 -12.39 5.56
N GLY A 287 -2.67 -11.53 5.44
CA GLY A 287 -3.43 -10.99 6.59
C GLY A 287 -4.05 -12.09 7.46
N ILE A 288 -4.65 -13.10 6.82
CA ILE A 288 -5.17 -14.29 7.52
C ILE A 288 -4.05 -14.99 8.30
N ALA A 289 -2.94 -15.32 7.64
CA ALA A 289 -1.85 -16.05 8.27
C ALA A 289 -1.19 -15.25 9.41
N THR A 290 -0.98 -13.95 9.21
CA THR A 290 -0.47 -13.03 10.23
C THR A 290 -1.39 -13.01 11.45
N ASP A 291 -2.70 -12.82 11.27
CA ASP A 291 -3.63 -12.79 12.39
C ASP A 291 -3.77 -14.15 13.10
N CYS A 292 -3.60 -15.26 12.38
CA CYS A 292 -3.59 -16.61 12.96
C CYS A 292 -2.37 -16.83 13.88
N LEU A 293 -1.18 -16.40 13.43
CA LEU A 293 0.07 -16.50 14.19
C LEU A 293 0.09 -15.54 15.36
N PHE A 294 -0.09 -14.26 15.07
CA PHE A 294 0.24 -13.15 15.96
C PHE A 294 -0.97 -12.55 16.68
N GLY A 295 -2.17 -13.02 16.34
CA GLY A 295 -3.41 -12.45 16.81
C GLY A 295 -3.84 -11.25 15.98
N VAL A 296 -5.14 -10.95 16.07
CA VAL A 296 -5.78 -9.86 15.32
C VAL A 296 -5.32 -8.47 15.80
N GLY A 297 -4.86 -8.37 17.06
CA GLY A 297 -4.64 -7.10 17.74
C GLY A 297 -5.94 -6.45 18.22
N ASP A 298 -5.81 -5.49 19.13
CA ASP A 298 -6.92 -4.69 19.66
C ASP A 298 -6.57 -3.19 19.55
N ARG A 299 -7.56 -2.31 19.80
CA ARG A 299 -7.32 -0.87 19.86
C ARG A 299 -6.36 -0.57 21.01
N VAL A 300 -5.25 0.10 20.69
CA VAL A 300 -4.25 0.57 21.66
C VAL A 300 -3.88 2.03 21.39
N THR A 301 -3.38 2.70 22.42
CA THR A 301 -2.74 4.01 22.29
C THR A 301 -1.24 3.81 22.12
N SER A 302 -0.66 4.37 21.06
CA SER A 302 0.80 4.36 20.82
C SER A 302 1.32 5.79 20.71
N MET A 303 2.60 5.99 21.08
CA MET A 303 3.33 7.18 20.65
C MET A 303 3.74 7.05 19.18
N THR A 304 3.95 8.17 18.51
CA THR A 304 4.44 8.26 17.13
C THR A 304 5.28 9.52 16.92
N ASN A 305 5.88 9.62 15.73
CA ASN A 305 6.81 10.65 15.28
C ASN A 305 8.22 10.53 15.92
N VAL A 306 9.19 11.21 15.34
CA VAL A 306 10.62 10.99 15.58
C VAL A 306 11.04 11.36 17.01
N GLY A 307 10.35 12.30 17.67
CA GLY A 307 10.63 12.68 19.06
C GLY A 307 10.38 11.61 20.12
N ALA A 308 9.73 10.51 19.72
CA ALA A 308 9.55 9.34 20.57
C ALA A 308 10.86 8.52 20.75
N LEU A 309 11.89 8.76 19.93
CA LEU A 309 13.25 8.26 20.16
C LEU A 309 13.78 8.76 21.50
N LYS A 310 14.40 7.89 22.30
CA LYS A 310 14.94 8.27 23.62
C LYS A 310 16.42 8.00 23.73
N GLU A 311 17.15 8.98 24.25
CA GLU A 311 18.56 8.81 24.59
C GLU A 311 18.77 7.88 25.78
N GLY A 312 19.97 7.30 25.83
CA GLY A 312 20.38 6.41 26.91
C GLY A 312 19.72 5.03 26.89
N PHE A 313 18.90 4.70 25.88
CA PHE A 313 18.43 3.34 25.60
C PHE A 313 19.22 2.74 24.43
N VAL A 314 19.27 1.42 24.35
CA VAL A 314 19.64 0.72 23.12
C VAL A 314 18.45 0.83 22.18
N ASN A 315 18.60 1.58 21.09
CA ASN A 315 17.51 1.89 20.17
C ASN A 315 17.62 1.02 18.90
N ILE A 316 16.62 0.16 18.68
CA ILE A 316 16.58 -0.77 17.56
C ILE A 316 15.43 -0.39 16.63
N ALA A 317 15.72 -0.12 15.36
CA ALA A 317 14.70 0.06 14.33
C ALA A 317 14.42 -1.26 13.59
N VAL A 318 13.15 -1.56 13.33
CA VAL A 318 12.72 -2.67 12.48
C VAL A 318 12.06 -2.11 11.22
N HIS A 319 12.60 -2.48 10.06
CA HIS A 319 12.20 -1.95 8.76
C HIS A 319 11.98 -3.08 7.75
N GLY A 320 10.80 -3.08 7.13
CA GLY A 320 10.44 -3.96 6.04
C GLY A 320 8.99 -4.41 6.16
N HIS A 321 8.72 -5.70 5.96
CA HIS A 321 7.41 -6.34 5.90
C HIS A 321 7.33 -7.74 6.55
N LEU A 322 8.42 -8.42 6.94
CA LEU A 322 8.34 -9.81 7.41
C LEU A 322 8.19 -9.91 8.95
N PRO A 323 7.04 -10.35 9.49
CA PRO A 323 6.77 -10.26 10.92
C PRO A 323 7.49 -11.33 11.76
N THR A 324 7.81 -12.50 11.22
CA THR A 324 8.21 -13.67 12.02
C THR A 324 9.51 -13.46 12.80
N LEU A 325 10.60 -13.06 12.15
CA LEU A 325 11.84 -12.82 12.88
C LEU A 325 11.76 -11.51 13.68
N VAL A 326 11.10 -10.48 13.15
CA VAL A 326 10.88 -9.20 13.84
C VAL A 326 10.18 -9.42 15.19
N SER A 327 9.15 -10.26 15.26
CA SER A 327 8.45 -10.55 16.51
C SER A 327 9.37 -11.23 17.53
N ALA A 328 10.24 -12.14 17.08
CA ALA A 328 11.22 -12.79 17.95
C ALA A 328 12.28 -11.81 18.46
N ILE A 329 12.78 -10.90 17.61
CA ILE A 329 13.73 -9.85 18.00
C ILE A 329 13.11 -8.94 19.07
N VAL A 330 11.85 -8.51 18.87
CA VAL A 330 11.14 -7.67 19.84
C VAL A 330 10.95 -8.42 21.16
N ALA A 331 10.51 -9.68 21.13
CA ALA A 331 10.34 -10.50 22.32
C ALA A 331 11.65 -10.71 23.08
N ALA A 332 12.75 -11.02 22.37
CA ALA A 332 14.07 -11.18 22.94
C ALA A 332 14.52 -9.90 23.65
N GLY A 333 14.44 -8.74 22.98
CA GLY A 333 14.83 -7.46 23.58
C GLY A 333 13.94 -7.01 24.73
N GLN A 334 12.70 -7.49 24.83
CA GLN A 334 11.80 -7.22 25.97
C GLN A 334 12.04 -8.15 27.16
N SER A 335 12.75 -9.25 26.99
CA SER A 335 13.05 -10.20 28.08
C SER A 335 13.88 -9.55 29.20
N GLU A 336 13.72 -10.05 30.42
CA GLU A 336 14.49 -9.57 31.58
C GLU A 336 16.00 -9.75 31.38
N GLU A 337 16.41 -10.83 30.71
CA GLU A 337 17.80 -11.13 30.37
C GLU A 337 18.43 -10.01 29.54
N TYR A 338 17.84 -9.69 28.39
CA TYR A 338 18.40 -8.69 27.48
C TYR A 338 18.26 -7.26 28.03
N GLN A 339 17.19 -6.97 28.78
CA GLN A 339 17.06 -5.72 29.50
C GLN A 339 18.15 -5.56 30.58
N ALA A 340 18.56 -6.64 31.27
CA ALA A 340 19.67 -6.63 32.20
C ALA A 340 21.02 -6.44 31.50
N LYS A 341 21.29 -7.18 30.41
CA LYS A 341 22.50 -7.01 29.57
C LYS A 341 22.65 -5.58 29.06
N ALA A 342 21.56 -4.94 28.63
CA ALA A 342 21.56 -3.55 28.20
C ALA A 342 21.91 -2.58 29.35
N ARG A 343 21.39 -2.83 30.56
CA ARG A 343 21.75 -2.05 31.76
C ARG A 343 23.22 -2.20 32.15
N GLU A 344 23.76 -3.41 32.07
CA GLU A 344 25.19 -3.66 32.28
C GLU A 344 26.07 -2.98 31.23
N ALA A 345 25.57 -2.80 30.00
CA ALA A 345 26.22 -2.00 28.96
C ALA A 345 26.20 -0.47 29.21
N GLY A 346 25.44 -0.03 30.22
CA GLY A 346 25.24 1.38 30.58
C GLY A 346 24.03 2.03 29.90
N ALA A 347 23.13 1.25 29.29
CA ALA A 347 21.84 1.75 28.81
C ALA A 347 20.80 1.71 29.94
N ARG A 348 19.66 2.37 29.75
CA ARG A 348 18.48 2.29 30.63
C ARG A 348 17.65 1.04 30.38
N GLY A 349 17.81 0.45 29.19
CA GLY A 349 17.08 -0.69 28.67
C GLY A 349 17.13 -0.70 27.14
N ILE A 350 16.27 -1.51 26.52
CA ILE A 350 16.14 -1.62 25.07
C ILE A 350 14.78 -1.05 24.63
N ARG A 351 14.76 -0.32 23.51
CA ARG A 351 13.55 0.22 22.88
C ARG A 351 13.50 -0.11 21.40
N PHE A 352 12.29 -0.35 20.91
CA PHE A 352 12.03 -0.70 19.52
C PHE A 352 11.26 0.38 18.79
N TYR A 353 11.63 0.57 17.53
CA TYR A 353 11.09 1.60 16.65
C TYR A 353 10.73 1.00 15.30
N GLY A 354 9.60 1.44 14.75
CA GLY A 354 9.02 0.88 13.54
C GLY A 354 9.16 1.79 12.33
N ILE A 355 9.63 1.22 11.22
CA ILE A 355 9.74 1.89 9.92
C ILE A 355 8.95 1.08 8.89
N CYS A 356 8.09 1.74 8.12
CA CYS A 356 7.18 1.09 7.17
C CYS A 356 6.28 0.00 7.79
N CYS A 357 5.92 -1.02 7.00
CA CYS A 357 4.87 -1.96 7.33
C CYS A 357 5.22 -2.93 8.48
N SER A 358 6.48 -3.39 8.61
CA SER A 358 6.96 -4.14 9.80
C SER A 358 6.78 -3.34 11.09
N GLY A 359 7.03 -2.03 11.05
CA GLY A 359 6.80 -1.14 12.18
C GLY A 359 5.33 -1.05 12.57
N LEU A 360 4.45 -0.85 11.59
CA LEU A 360 3.01 -0.77 11.80
C LEU A 360 2.42 -2.09 12.33
N ALA A 361 2.84 -3.22 11.76
CA ALA A 361 2.43 -4.55 12.20
C ALA A 361 2.79 -4.82 13.66
N ALA A 362 4.00 -4.42 14.04
CA ALA A 362 4.53 -4.67 15.37
C ALA A 362 3.88 -3.81 16.47
N MET A 363 3.59 -2.55 16.13
CA MET A 363 3.04 -1.55 17.04
C MET A 363 1.82 -2.04 17.82
N TYR A 364 0.84 -2.64 17.14
CA TYR A 364 -0.43 -3.03 17.75
C TYR A 364 -0.57 -4.53 18.06
N ARG A 365 0.38 -5.36 17.61
CA ARG A 365 0.37 -6.82 17.85
C ARG A 365 1.28 -7.27 18.98
N TYR A 366 2.51 -6.75 19.06
CA TYR A 366 3.53 -7.23 19.99
C TYR A 366 3.74 -6.33 21.20
N GLY A 367 3.29 -5.06 21.10
CA GLY A 367 3.53 -4.03 22.12
C GLY A 367 4.97 -3.52 22.11
N GLY A 368 5.15 -2.23 22.40
CA GLY A 368 6.47 -1.64 22.63
C GLY A 368 7.29 -1.30 21.38
N VAL A 369 6.70 -1.34 20.17
CA VAL A 369 7.33 -0.81 18.94
C VAL A 369 6.64 0.50 18.56
N ILE A 370 7.42 1.59 18.54
CA ILE A 370 6.92 2.94 18.26
C ILE A 370 7.13 3.28 16.78
N PRO A 371 6.08 3.53 15.98
CA PRO A 371 6.25 3.93 14.58
C PRO A 371 6.89 5.31 14.47
N LEU A 372 7.95 5.44 13.65
CA LEU A 372 8.63 6.72 13.47
C LEU A 372 8.40 7.34 12.10
N SER A 373 8.50 6.53 11.04
CA SER A 373 8.56 7.04 9.66
C SER A 373 8.26 5.95 8.63
N ASN A 374 7.97 6.37 7.39
CA ASN A 374 7.91 5.52 6.22
C ASN A 374 9.26 5.49 5.46
N ALA A 375 9.33 4.77 4.34
CA ALA A 375 10.58 4.53 3.62
C ALA A 375 11.26 5.80 3.12
N VAL A 376 10.48 6.79 2.69
CA VAL A 376 11.00 8.02 2.08
C VAL A 376 11.74 8.89 3.10
N THR A 377 11.40 8.80 4.38
CA THR A 377 12.10 9.54 5.45
C THR A 377 12.89 8.65 6.41
N ALA A 378 13.10 7.37 6.06
CA ALA A 378 13.93 6.44 6.83
C ALA A 378 15.37 6.96 7.01
N GLU A 379 15.94 7.58 5.97
CA GLU A 379 17.26 8.23 6.00
C GLU A 379 17.31 9.36 7.03
N LEU A 380 16.22 10.14 7.19
CA LEU A 380 16.14 11.21 8.20
C LEU A 380 16.11 10.65 9.62
N VAL A 381 15.42 9.53 9.84
CA VAL A 381 15.40 8.87 11.15
C VAL A 381 16.78 8.33 11.52
N LEU A 382 17.52 7.74 10.56
CA LEU A 382 18.92 7.36 10.77
C LEU A 382 19.81 8.57 11.08
N ALA A 383 19.58 9.69 10.39
CA ALA A 383 20.33 10.92 10.56
C ALA A 383 20.19 11.55 11.95
N THR A 384 19.20 11.15 12.75
CA THR A 384 19.14 11.54 14.18
C THR A 384 20.35 11.07 14.97
N GLY A 385 21.07 10.07 14.47
CA GLY A 385 22.13 9.35 15.17
C GLY A 385 21.61 8.44 16.28
N ALA A 386 20.34 8.47 16.65
CA ALA A 386 19.85 7.83 17.87
C ALA A 386 19.73 6.29 17.81
N LEU A 387 19.71 5.70 16.61
CA LEU A 387 19.51 4.26 16.40
C LEU A 387 20.83 3.50 16.47
N ASP A 388 20.91 2.49 17.33
CA ASP A 388 22.11 1.65 17.48
C ASP A 388 22.16 0.51 16.48
N LEU A 389 20.98 -0.05 16.16
CA LEU A 389 20.85 -1.10 15.17
C LEU A 389 19.60 -0.91 14.31
N TRP A 390 19.75 -1.16 13.02
CA TRP A 390 18.70 -1.15 12.02
C TRP A 390 18.51 -2.55 11.46
N VAL A 391 17.38 -3.18 11.75
CA VAL A 391 16.98 -4.46 11.18
C VAL A 391 16.26 -4.17 9.87
N ALA A 392 16.81 -4.65 8.77
CA ALA A 392 16.26 -4.56 7.43
C ALA A 392 15.83 -5.94 6.93
N ASP A 393 14.55 -6.11 6.63
CA ASP A 393 14.05 -7.33 5.99
C ASP A 393 13.91 -7.15 4.46
N VAL A 394 12.71 -7.11 3.89
CA VAL A 394 12.41 -6.97 2.46
C VAL A 394 11.49 -5.77 2.20
N GLN A 395 11.58 -5.26 0.97
CA GLN A 395 10.72 -4.22 0.37
C GLN A 395 10.75 -2.86 1.08
N ASP A 396 10.75 -1.79 0.28
CA ASP A 396 10.77 -0.39 0.74
C ASP A 396 11.97 -0.03 1.64
N VAL A 397 13.01 -0.86 1.66
CA VAL A 397 14.31 -0.55 2.28
C VAL A 397 15.23 0.05 1.22
N PHE A 398 15.33 1.38 1.17
CA PHE A 398 16.16 2.06 0.18
C PHE A 398 17.65 1.87 0.47
N PRO A 399 18.49 1.52 -0.53
CA PRO A 399 19.91 1.20 -0.28
C PRO A 399 20.72 2.33 0.37
N ALA A 400 20.36 3.58 0.11
CA ALA A 400 21.05 4.77 0.64
C ALA A 400 21.00 4.89 2.17
N ILE A 401 20.17 4.09 2.86
CA ILE A 401 20.27 3.98 4.33
C ILE A 401 21.66 3.54 4.79
N MET A 402 22.42 2.80 3.97
CA MET A 402 23.77 2.38 4.29
C MET A 402 24.73 3.57 4.40
N ASP A 403 24.66 4.50 3.45
CA ASP A 403 25.50 5.71 3.43
C ASP A 403 25.24 6.57 4.67
N VAL A 404 23.97 6.70 5.08
CA VAL A 404 23.60 7.42 6.31
C VAL A 404 24.04 6.63 7.55
N ALA A 405 23.82 5.32 7.59
CA ALA A 405 24.20 4.50 8.72
C ALA A 405 25.72 4.58 9.01
N ASP A 406 26.56 4.61 7.98
CA ASP A 406 28.00 4.77 8.12
C ASP A 406 28.39 6.13 8.73
N CYS A 407 27.70 7.21 8.35
CA CYS A 407 27.92 8.55 8.94
C CYS A 407 27.72 8.55 10.47
N PHE A 408 26.75 7.78 10.97
CA PHE A 408 26.41 7.71 12.40
C PHE A 408 26.87 6.42 13.08
N ARG A 409 27.65 5.58 12.38
CA ARG A 409 28.11 4.27 12.84
C ARG A 409 26.99 3.33 13.29
N THR A 410 25.76 3.55 12.80
CA THR A 410 24.61 2.68 13.08
C THR A 410 24.85 1.34 12.40
N ARG A 411 24.58 0.23 13.09
CA ARG A 411 24.75 -1.09 12.49
C ARG A 411 23.49 -1.50 11.75
N VAL A 412 23.64 -1.98 10.52
CA VAL A 412 22.53 -2.48 9.70
C VAL A 412 22.65 -3.99 9.60
N VAL A 413 21.57 -4.70 9.93
CA VAL A 413 21.47 -6.16 9.82
C VAL A 413 20.37 -6.49 8.82
N THR A 414 20.72 -7.24 7.79
CA THR A 414 19.75 -7.81 6.85
C THR A 414 19.29 -9.19 7.31
N THR A 415 17.99 -9.45 7.24
CA THR A 415 17.37 -10.66 7.82
C THR A 415 16.70 -11.60 6.80
N SER A 416 16.83 -11.32 5.51
CA SER A 416 16.26 -12.14 4.44
C SER A 416 17.25 -12.37 3.31
N ASP A 417 17.41 -13.60 2.84
CA ASP A 417 18.23 -13.92 1.65
C ASP A 417 17.76 -13.21 0.37
N SER A 418 16.48 -12.84 0.32
CA SER A 418 15.88 -12.13 -0.82
C SER A 418 16.20 -10.62 -0.86
N ALA A 419 16.84 -10.08 0.19
CA ALA A 419 17.16 -8.65 0.28
C ALA A 419 18.49 -8.43 1.01
N ARG A 420 19.52 -8.07 0.23
CA ARG A 420 20.87 -7.76 0.72
C ARG A 420 21.16 -6.28 0.52
N LEU A 421 21.85 -5.69 1.49
CA LEU A 421 22.41 -4.35 1.41
C LEU A 421 23.93 -4.47 1.47
N PRO A 422 24.67 -4.00 0.45
CA PRO A 422 26.12 -4.01 0.50
C PRO A 422 26.65 -3.32 1.77
N GLY A 423 27.56 -3.97 2.48
CA GLY A 423 28.12 -3.48 3.74
C GLY A 423 27.31 -3.80 5.00
N ALA A 424 26.05 -4.21 4.88
CA ALA A 424 25.26 -4.66 6.03
C ALA A 424 25.75 -6.02 6.54
N GLU A 425 25.60 -6.23 7.85
CA GLU A 425 25.75 -7.55 8.45
C GLU A 425 24.56 -8.42 8.06
N HIS A 426 24.76 -9.74 8.03
CA HIS A 426 23.72 -10.68 7.63
C HIS A 426 23.51 -11.74 8.69
N ILE A 427 22.37 -11.65 9.40
CA ILE A 427 21.96 -12.54 10.48
C ILE A 427 20.50 -12.90 10.21
N ALA A 428 20.23 -14.11 9.70
CA ALA A 428 18.95 -14.43 9.08
C ALA A 428 18.63 -15.93 8.99
N TYR A 429 17.43 -16.22 8.51
CA TYR A 429 17.12 -17.52 7.94
C TYR A 429 17.96 -17.80 6.70
N ASP A 430 18.47 -19.03 6.59
CA ASP A 430 19.11 -19.49 5.37
C ASP A 430 18.08 -19.67 4.23
N HIS A 431 18.58 -19.80 3.00
CA HIS A 431 17.77 -19.94 1.80
C HIS A 431 16.74 -21.09 1.85
N HIS A 432 17.05 -22.17 2.57
CA HIS A 432 16.22 -23.36 2.71
C HIS A 432 15.36 -23.35 3.98
N HIS A 433 15.46 -22.29 4.79
CA HIS A 433 14.87 -22.20 6.13
C HIS A 433 15.27 -23.37 7.04
N SER A 434 16.47 -23.94 6.86
CA SER A 434 16.91 -25.09 7.65
C SER A 434 17.11 -24.75 9.13
N ASN A 435 17.42 -23.49 9.41
CA ASN A 435 17.55 -22.90 10.73
C ASN A 435 16.26 -22.25 11.29
N ILE A 436 15.06 -22.55 10.74
CA ILE A 436 13.80 -21.98 11.26
C ILE A 436 13.53 -22.35 12.73
N GLY A 437 14.05 -23.48 13.20
CA GLY A 437 13.96 -23.88 14.62
C GLY A 437 14.86 -23.04 15.53
N GLU A 438 15.78 -22.25 14.96
CA GLU A 438 16.76 -21.41 15.68
C GLU A 438 16.33 -19.94 15.73
N THR A 439 15.08 -19.61 15.39
CA THR A 439 14.54 -18.24 15.36
C THR A 439 14.88 -17.42 16.63
N GLU A 440 14.76 -18.01 17.82
CA GLU A 440 15.08 -17.32 19.08
C GLU A 440 16.58 -17.01 19.22
N ALA A 441 17.45 -17.92 18.79
CA ALA A 441 18.90 -17.74 18.84
C ALA A 441 19.34 -16.62 17.86
N ILE A 442 18.80 -16.64 16.64
CA ILE A 442 19.03 -15.60 15.63
C ILE A 442 18.56 -14.24 16.16
N ALA A 443 17.37 -14.18 16.77
CA ALA A 443 16.86 -12.96 17.38
C ALA A 443 17.75 -12.45 18.51
N GLY A 444 18.20 -13.34 19.39
CA GLY A 444 19.11 -13.00 20.48
C GLY A 444 20.46 -12.45 20.00
N GLU A 445 21.04 -13.03 18.96
CA GLU A 445 22.27 -12.55 18.33
C GLU A 445 22.13 -11.10 17.82
N ILE A 446 21.01 -10.78 17.18
CA ILE A 446 20.73 -9.41 16.71
C ILE A 446 20.60 -8.43 17.88
N VAL A 447 19.97 -8.83 18.99
CA VAL A 447 19.84 -7.97 20.17
C VAL A 447 21.19 -7.77 20.88
N ASP A 448 21.99 -8.82 21.03
CA ASP A 448 23.36 -8.71 21.57
C ASP A 448 24.21 -7.77 20.70
N ARG A 449 24.07 -7.87 19.37
CA ARG A 449 24.74 -6.99 18.41
C ARG A 449 24.32 -5.52 18.57
N ALA A 450 23.05 -5.26 18.86
CA ALA A 450 22.56 -3.91 19.14
C ALA A 450 23.15 -3.32 20.43
N ILE A 451 23.25 -4.13 21.49
CA ILE A 451 23.86 -3.72 22.77
C ILE A 451 25.35 -3.39 22.58
N GLU A 452 26.06 -4.20 21.78
CA GLU A 452 27.45 -3.92 21.42
C GLU A 452 27.58 -2.61 20.62
N SER A 453 26.70 -2.39 19.64
CA SER A 453 26.66 -1.16 18.86
C SER A 453 26.45 0.07 19.76
N PHE A 454 25.51 0.01 20.71
CA PHE A 454 25.28 1.08 21.68
C PHE A 454 26.55 1.45 22.46
N ARG A 455 27.32 0.45 22.94
CA ARG A 455 28.59 0.69 23.66
C ARG A 455 29.59 1.45 22.78
N ASN A 456 29.67 1.09 21.50
CA ASN A 456 30.62 1.64 20.54
C ASN A 456 30.21 3.02 19.99
N ARG A 457 28.98 3.46 20.24
CA ARG A 457 28.40 4.70 19.70
C ARG A 457 28.11 5.78 20.74
N LYS A 458 28.62 5.64 21.97
CA LYS A 458 28.43 6.62 23.07
C LYS A 458 28.89 8.03 22.72
N ASN A 459 29.82 8.17 21.78
CA ASN A 459 30.40 9.45 21.35
C ASN A 459 29.74 10.02 20.08
N VAL A 460 28.73 9.35 19.51
CA VAL A 460 28.05 9.83 18.30
C VAL A 460 26.99 10.86 18.72
N PRO A 461 26.97 12.06 18.13
CA PRO A 461 26.00 13.10 18.47
C PRO A 461 24.56 12.65 18.14
N ARG A 462 23.61 13.23 18.87
CA ARG A 462 22.17 12.97 18.71
C ARG A 462 21.46 14.25 18.32
N HIS A 463 20.54 14.15 17.36
CA HIS A 463 19.65 15.22 16.94
C HIS A 463 18.25 14.64 16.80
N ILE A 464 17.47 14.71 17.89
CA ILE A 464 16.11 14.17 17.94
C ILE A 464 15.15 15.35 18.00
N PRO A 465 14.25 15.54 17.02
CA PRO A 465 13.22 16.58 17.07
C PRO A 465 12.29 16.37 18.27
N GLU A 466 11.67 17.43 18.79
CA GLU A 466 10.83 17.35 19.99
C GLU A 466 9.44 16.75 19.73
N GLN A 467 9.02 16.67 18.46
CA GLN A 467 7.68 16.26 18.07
C GLN A 467 7.44 14.78 18.36
N GLU A 468 6.60 14.52 19.35
CA GLU A 468 5.99 13.23 19.62
C GLU A 468 4.49 13.41 19.90
N ILE A 469 3.68 12.45 19.50
CA ILE A 469 2.23 12.54 19.69
C ILE A 469 1.62 11.15 19.91
N GLU A 470 0.51 11.09 20.65
CA GLU A 470 -0.28 9.87 20.80
C GLU A 470 -1.15 9.62 19.57
N ALA A 471 -1.38 8.35 19.23
CA ALA A 471 -2.30 7.91 18.20
C ALA A 471 -3.07 6.66 18.68
N GLU A 472 -4.37 6.62 18.41
CA GLU A 472 -5.20 5.42 18.56
C GLU A 472 -5.06 4.55 17.31
N VAL A 473 -4.66 3.29 17.52
CA VAL A 473 -4.32 2.36 16.44
C VAL A 473 -4.93 0.98 16.71
N GLY A 474 -5.01 0.13 15.69
CA GLY A 474 -5.46 -1.26 15.84
C GLY A 474 -6.96 -1.45 15.62
N PHE A 475 -7.57 -0.66 14.73
CA PHE A 475 -8.99 -0.75 14.38
C PHE A 475 -9.27 -1.96 13.47
N SER A 476 -9.28 -3.17 14.05
CA SER A 476 -9.62 -4.40 13.34
C SER A 476 -11.13 -4.54 13.08
N VAL A 477 -11.49 -5.41 12.13
CA VAL A 477 -12.90 -5.78 11.87
C VAL A 477 -13.55 -6.29 13.17
N GLU A 478 -12.81 -7.11 13.90
CA GLU A 478 -13.21 -7.75 15.15
C GLU A 478 -13.37 -6.73 16.29
N TYR A 479 -12.47 -5.73 16.37
CA TYR A 479 -12.61 -4.63 17.33
C TYR A 479 -13.86 -3.80 17.05
N ILE A 480 -14.07 -3.39 15.79
CA ILE A 480 -15.23 -2.58 15.40
C ILE A 480 -16.53 -3.33 15.70
N HIS A 481 -16.61 -4.60 15.30
CA HIS A 481 -17.77 -5.44 15.59
C HIS A 481 -18.03 -5.54 17.11
N ARG A 482 -16.99 -5.77 17.92
CA ARG A 482 -17.13 -5.83 19.39
C ARG A 482 -17.55 -4.48 19.99
N ARG A 483 -16.97 -3.37 19.53
CA ARG A 483 -17.21 -2.00 20.02
C ARG A 483 -18.65 -1.53 19.80
N PHE A 484 -19.27 -1.98 18.71
CA PHE A 484 -20.64 -1.62 18.34
C PHE A 484 -21.64 -2.78 18.54
N GLY A 485 -21.18 -3.96 18.98
CA GLY A 485 -21.96 -5.19 19.12
C GLY A 485 -22.38 -5.85 17.79
N SER A 486 -22.21 -5.17 16.66
CA SER A 486 -22.42 -5.63 15.28
C SER A 486 -21.85 -4.60 14.30
N MET A 487 -21.95 -4.82 12.99
CA MET A 487 -21.64 -3.77 11.99
C MET A 487 -22.83 -2.82 11.76
N ARG A 488 -24.02 -3.16 12.27
CA ARG A 488 -25.26 -2.42 12.06
C ARG A 488 -25.20 -0.95 12.48
N PRO A 489 -24.61 -0.55 13.63
CA PRO A 489 -24.56 0.88 14.00
C PRO A 489 -23.76 1.72 13.00
N LEU A 490 -22.67 1.17 12.46
CA LEU A 490 -21.84 1.83 11.46
C LEU A 490 -22.58 1.92 10.11
N ALA A 491 -23.23 0.82 9.70
CA ALA A 491 -24.09 0.78 8.52
C ALA A 491 -25.23 1.80 8.57
N GLN A 492 -25.90 1.92 9.72
CA GLN A 492 -26.99 2.88 9.92
C GLN A 492 -26.47 4.32 9.92
N ALA A 493 -25.31 4.59 10.52
CA ALA A 493 -24.70 5.91 10.50
C ALA A 493 -24.32 6.36 9.07
N LEU A 494 -23.83 5.41 8.24
CA LEU A 494 -23.59 5.62 6.83
C LEU A 494 -24.90 5.92 6.07
N LYS A 495 -25.93 5.10 6.25
CA LYS A 495 -27.22 5.26 5.57
C LYS A 495 -27.88 6.60 5.88
N ASP A 496 -27.96 6.97 7.15
CA ASP A 496 -28.65 8.19 7.59
C ASP A 496 -27.85 9.48 7.37
N GLY A 497 -26.59 9.38 6.95
CA GLY A 497 -25.74 10.55 6.63
C GLY A 497 -25.01 11.15 7.84
N ARG A 498 -25.00 10.47 8.99
CA ARG A 498 -24.07 10.82 10.09
C ARG A 498 -22.62 10.58 9.70
N ILE A 499 -22.41 9.62 8.81
CA ILE A 499 -21.16 9.42 8.07
C ILE A 499 -21.54 9.58 6.60
N LEU A 500 -20.94 10.55 5.91
CA LEU A 500 -21.26 10.81 4.50
C LEU A 500 -20.85 9.60 3.63
N GLY A 501 -19.62 9.13 3.86
CA GLY A 501 -19.00 8.00 3.21
C GLY A 501 -17.79 7.52 4.01
N ILE A 502 -17.14 6.46 3.52
CA ILE A 502 -15.92 5.92 4.15
C ILE A 502 -14.82 5.80 3.10
N VAL A 503 -13.65 6.38 3.39
CA VAL A 503 -12.46 6.28 2.53
C VAL A 503 -11.44 5.37 3.16
N ASN A 504 -10.91 4.43 2.39
CA ASN A 504 -9.66 3.76 2.72
C ASN A 504 -8.48 4.58 2.14
N MET A 505 -7.80 5.35 2.98
CA MET A 505 -6.68 6.23 2.60
C MET A 505 -5.34 5.57 2.91
N VAL A 506 -4.63 5.16 1.86
CA VAL A 506 -3.52 4.20 1.96
C VAL A 506 -2.37 4.53 0.99
N GLY A 507 -1.36 3.66 0.99
CA GLY A 507 -0.29 3.62 0.00
C GLY A 507 0.99 4.24 0.50
N CYS A 508 1.86 4.59 -0.45
CA CYS A 508 3.23 5.06 -0.19
C CYS A 508 3.29 6.59 -0.03
N SER A 509 4.51 7.11 0.03
CA SER A 509 4.81 8.51 -0.26
C SER A 509 5.57 8.61 -1.58
N ASN A 510 5.48 9.76 -2.26
CA ASN A 510 6.09 9.97 -3.58
C ASN A 510 6.81 11.32 -3.66
N THR A 511 8.05 11.33 -4.15
CA THR A 511 8.86 12.55 -4.28
C THR A 511 8.36 13.50 -5.38
N LYS A 512 7.40 13.09 -6.23
CA LYS A 512 6.76 13.94 -7.24
C LYS A 512 5.78 14.96 -6.66
N VAL A 513 5.47 14.89 -5.37
CA VAL A 513 4.60 15.84 -4.67
C VAL A 513 5.24 16.24 -3.34
N PRO A 514 4.88 17.40 -2.76
CA PRO A 514 5.40 17.79 -1.45
C PRO A 514 5.08 16.71 -0.41
N TYR A 515 6.12 16.18 0.22
CA TYR A 515 6.03 15.01 1.09
C TYR A 515 4.98 15.17 2.20
N GLU A 516 4.09 14.18 2.35
CA GLU A 516 2.98 14.10 3.31
C GLU A 516 1.83 15.11 3.11
N ARG A 517 2.02 16.13 2.27
CA ARG A 517 1.04 17.22 2.09
C ARG A 517 -0.26 16.72 1.48
N ASP A 518 -0.16 15.95 0.39
CA ASP A 518 -1.33 15.57 -0.40
C ASP A 518 -2.22 14.60 0.38
N ILE A 519 -1.62 13.71 1.18
CA ILE A 519 -2.36 12.86 2.12
C ILE A 519 -3.14 13.71 3.13
N VAL A 520 -2.48 14.71 3.72
CA VAL A 520 -3.08 15.56 4.76
C VAL A 520 -4.20 16.43 4.20
N GLU A 521 -3.97 17.11 3.08
CA GLU A 521 -4.96 18.01 2.48
C GLU A 521 -6.22 17.24 2.02
N VAL A 522 -6.06 16.06 1.41
CA VAL A 522 -7.21 15.18 1.10
C VAL A 522 -7.94 14.78 2.39
N ALA A 523 -7.22 14.38 3.44
CA ALA A 523 -7.84 13.96 4.70
C ALA A 523 -8.65 15.10 5.33
N GLU A 524 -8.11 16.31 5.35
CA GLU A 524 -8.80 17.48 5.90
C GLU A 524 -10.10 17.80 5.16
N THR A 525 -10.09 17.76 3.82
CA THR A 525 -11.30 17.97 3.01
C THR A 525 -12.35 16.91 3.32
N LEU A 526 -11.96 15.63 3.40
CA LEU A 526 -12.87 14.53 3.71
C LEU A 526 -13.47 14.65 5.12
N LEU A 527 -12.65 14.96 6.13
CA LEU A 527 -13.11 15.06 7.52
C LEU A 527 -14.13 16.19 7.70
N LYS A 528 -13.90 17.36 7.09
CA LYS A 528 -14.86 18.48 7.09
C LYS A 528 -16.23 18.05 6.55
N HIS A 529 -16.24 17.20 5.54
CA HIS A 529 -17.44 16.64 4.91
C HIS A 529 -18.02 15.40 5.61
N ASN A 530 -17.70 15.15 6.89
CA ASN A 530 -18.22 14.01 7.66
C ASN A 530 -17.86 12.63 7.06
N VAL A 531 -16.75 12.53 6.35
CA VAL A 531 -16.26 11.26 5.80
C VAL A 531 -15.34 10.58 6.82
N LEU A 532 -15.63 9.32 7.15
CA LEU A 532 -14.77 8.52 8.02
C LEU A 532 -13.57 8.02 7.21
N ILE A 533 -12.36 8.11 7.77
CA ILE A 533 -11.14 7.66 7.11
C ILE A 533 -10.61 6.40 7.81
N LEU A 534 -10.44 5.33 7.05
CA LEU A 534 -9.60 4.19 7.43
C LEU A 534 -8.21 4.41 6.84
N THR A 535 -7.15 4.12 7.58
CA THR A 535 -5.78 4.29 7.07
C THR A 535 -4.84 3.16 7.46
N ASN A 536 -3.91 2.84 6.58
CA ASN A 536 -2.87 1.83 6.76
C ASN A 536 -1.71 2.05 5.79
N GLY A 537 -0.60 1.33 6.01
CA GLY A 537 0.61 1.50 5.21
C GLY A 537 1.24 2.88 5.40
N CYS A 538 2.09 3.31 4.47
CA CYS A 538 2.88 4.53 4.66
C CYS A 538 2.03 5.80 4.78
N ALA A 539 0.86 5.84 4.15
CA ALA A 539 -0.05 6.98 4.24
C ALA A 539 -0.61 7.21 5.66
N SER A 540 -0.55 6.20 6.54
CA SER A 540 -1.01 6.38 7.91
C SER A 540 -0.02 7.18 8.78
N TYR A 541 1.26 7.22 8.42
CA TYR A 541 2.29 7.91 9.19
C TYR A 541 1.98 9.40 9.36
N PRO A 542 1.77 10.21 8.30
CA PRO A 542 1.41 11.62 8.49
C PRO A 542 0.13 11.79 9.32
N LEU A 543 -0.89 10.96 9.10
CA LEU A 543 -2.16 11.04 9.83
C LEU A 543 -1.98 10.73 11.33
N MET A 544 -1.07 9.82 11.68
CA MET A 544 -0.69 9.56 13.08
C MET A 544 0.17 10.71 13.63
N LYS A 545 1.26 11.07 12.93
CA LYS A 545 2.29 12.05 13.35
C LYS A 545 1.75 13.47 13.54
N LEU A 546 0.69 13.81 12.83
CA LEU A 546 0.03 15.12 12.89
C LEU A 546 -1.25 15.10 13.75
N GLY A 547 -1.57 13.96 14.35
CA GLY A 547 -2.59 13.86 15.39
C GLY A 547 -4.01 13.58 14.92
N TYR A 548 -4.25 13.26 13.64
CA TYR A 548 -5.59 12.92 13.14
C TYR A 548 -6.14 11.61 13.72
N CYS A 549 -5.25 10.74 14.22
CA CYS A 549 -5.61 9.49 14.90
C CYS A 549 -5.82 9.66 16.44
N ARG A 550 -5.89 10.90 16.95
CA ARG A 550 -6.17 11.15 18.39
C ARG A 550 -7.65 11.19 18.69
N LYS A 551 -8.02 10.80 19.92
CA LYS A 551 -9.42 10.88 20.39
C LYS A 551 -10.00 12.29 20.25
N ASP A 552 -9.22 13.32 20.56
CA ASP A 552 -9.67 14.72 20.49
C ASP A 552 -9.68 15.29 19.06
N ALA A 553 -9.07 14.59 18.09
CA ALA A 553 -9.08 15.00 16.69
C ALA A 553 -10.46 14.93 16.04
N ARG A 554 -11.46 14.31 16.69
CA ARG A 554 -12.87 14.34 16.24
C ARG A 554 -13.41 15.77 16.04
N LYS A 555 -12.77 16.78 16.65
CA LYS A 555 -13.08 18.21 16.45
C LYS A 555 -12.71 18.73 15.05
N LEU A 556 -11.89 17.98 14.30
CA LEU A 556 -11.51 18.27 12.92
C LEU A 556 -12.55 17.74 11.92
N ALA A 557 -13.41 16.83 12.37
CA ALA A 557 -14.50 16.31 11.55
C ALA A 557 -15.71 17.25 11.60
N GLY A 558 -16.53 17.20 10.55
CA GLY A 558 -17.85 17.82 10.56
C GLY A 558 -18.72 17.34 11.73
N SER A 559 -19.78 18.10 12.01
CA SER A 559 -20.57 17.96 13.24
C SER A 559 -21.18 16.57 13.45
N THR A 560 -21.66 15.93 12.38
CA THR A 560 -22.38 14.64 12.48
C THR A 560 -21.44 13.46 12.68
N LEU A 561 -20.28 13.46 12.01
CA LEU A 561 -19.23 12.47 12.25
C LEU A 561 -18.63 12.66 13.65
N SER A 562 -18.36 13.91 14.04
CA SER A 562 -17.83 14.25 15.37
C SER A 562 -18.74 13.72 16.50
N GLU A 563 -20.06 13.83 16.34
CA GLU A 563 -21.04 13.29 17.29
C GLU A 563 -21.02 11.76 17.33
N PHE A 564 -21.00 11.10 16.16
CA PHE A 564 -20.96 9.64 16.07
C PHE A 564 -19.73 9.03 16.77
N LEU A 565 -18.61 9.74 16.74
CA LEU A 565 -17.33 9.30 17.30
C LEU A 565 -17.24 9.43 18.84
N LYS A 566 -18.23 10.04 19.50
CA LYS A 566 -18.24 10.14 20.96
C LYS A 566 -18.35 8.75 21.62
N PRO A 567 -17.77 8.58 22.82
CA PRO A 567 -16.96 9.56 23.56
C PRO A 567 -15.47 9.57 23.15
N ASP A 568 -14.99 8.52 22.49
CA ASP A 568 -13.57 8.15 22.53
C ASP A 568 -12.97 7.64 21.21
N LEU A 569 -13.65 7.80 20.06
CA LEU A 569 -13.14 7.38 18.77
C LEU A 569 -12.48 8.57 18.01
N PRO A 570 -11.31 8.37 17.39
CA PRO A 570 -10.74 9.36 16.47
C PRO A 570 -11.50 9.35 15.13
N PRO A 571 -11.39 10.42 14.32
CA PRO A 571 -12.00 10.48 12.99
C PRO A 571 -11.21 9.75 11.91
N VAL A 572 -9.97 9.39 12.20
CA VAL A 572 -9.12 8.54 11.34
C VAL A 572 -8.79 7.26 12.11
N TRP A 573 -9.13 6.11 11.54
CA TRP A 573 -8.96 4.80 12.14
C TRP A 573 -7.77 4.10 11.49
N HIS A 574 -6.66 3.98 12.23
CA HIS A 574 -5.52 3.20 11.77
C HIS A 574 -5.83 1.70 11.85
N VAL A 575 -5.98 1.06 10.69
CA VAL A 575 -6.34 -0.37 10.58
C VAL A 575 -5.13 -1.29 10.46
N GLY A 576 -3.93 -0.76 10.16
CA GLY A 576 -2.70 -1.55 10.22
C GLY A 576 -1.65 -1.24 9.15
N GLU A 577 -1.04 -2.29 8.62
CA GLU A 577 0.03 -2.23 7.61
C GLU A 577 -0.51 -2.37 6.17
N CYS A 578 0.39 -2.45 5.18
CA CYS A 578 0.06 -2.55 3.76
C CYS A 578 -0.95 -3.67 3.43
N ILE A 579 -0.78 -4.87 4.03
CA ILE A 579 -1.68 -6.02 3.82
C ILE A 579 -3.04 -5.87 4.54
N ASP A 580 -3.14 -4.94 5.49
CA ASP A 580 -4.39 -4.67 6.22
C ASP A 580 -5.41 -3.87 5.39
N ASN A 581 -5.13 -3.64 4.10
CA ASN A 581 -6.17 -3.39 3.09
C ASN A 581 -7.27 -4.47 3.11
N ALA A 582 -6.91 -5.70 3.50
CA ALA A 582 -7.86 -6.78 3.77
C ALA A 582 -8.84 -6.43 4.89
N ARG A 583 -8.41 -5.70 5.93
CA ARG A 583 -9.27 -5.27 7.05
C ARG A 583 -10.25 -4.21 6.60
N SER A 584 -9.81 -3.19 5.86
CA SER A 584 -10.70 -2.18 5.27
C SER A 584 -11.75 -2.84 4.36
N SER A 585 -11.33 -3.81 3.54
CA SER A 585 -12.25 -4.61 2.72
C SER A 585 -13.26 -5.40 3.56
N GLY A 586 -12.83 -5.97 4.68
CA GLY A 586 -13.70 -6.66 5.64
C GLY A 586 -14.69 -5.74 6.35
N ILE A 587 -14.27 -4.51 6.70
CA ILE A 587 -15.16 -3.47 7.26
C ILE A 587 -16.21 -3.08 6.22
N PHE A 588 -15.81 -2.79 4.98
CA PHE A 588 -16.73 -2.47 3.90
C PHE A 588 -17.71 -3.61 3.63
N ALA A 589 -17.24 -4.86 3.59
CA ALA A 589 -18.07 -6.04 3.42
C ALA A 589 -19.06 -6.24 4.58
N GLY A 590 -18.63 -6.00 5.82
CA GLY A 590 -19.50 -6.04 6.99
C GLY A 590 -20.63 -5.02 6.94
N ILE A 591 -20.31 -3.78 6.56
CA ILE A 591 -21.33 -2.72 6.36
C ILE A 591 -22.27 -3.07 5.20
N ALA A 592 -21.73 -3.50 4.07
CA ALA A 592 -22.50 -3.89 2.90
C ALA A 592 -23.47 -5.04 3.19
N GLY A 593 -23.03 -6.02 4.00
CA GLY A 593 -23.85 -7.13 4.45
C GLY A 593 -25.05 -6.67 5.29
N GLU A 594 -24.85 -5.76 6.24
CA GLU A 594 -25.94 -5.20 7.07
C GLU A 594 -26.94 -4.35 6.27
N LEU A 595 -26.49 -3.75 5.17
CA LEU A 595 -27.33 -2.95 4.26
C LEU A 595 -27.93 -3.74 3.10
N GLU A 596 -27.51 -5.00 2.93
CA GLU A 596 -27.83 -5.85 1.78
C GLU A 596 -27.60 -5.14 0.42
N THR A 597 -26.56 -4.29 0.36
CA THR A 597 -26.23 -3.46 -0.79
C THR A 597 -24.84 -3.81 -1.32
N PRO A 598 -24.64 -3.98 -2.65
CA PRO A 598 -23.32 -4.26 -3.21
C PRO A 598 -22.28 -3.17 -2.86
N LEU A 599 -21.04 -3.58 -2.64
CA LEU A 599 -19.91 -2.68 -2.31
C LEU A 599 -19.76 -1.53 -3.30
N ARG A 600 -19.93 -1.81 -4.59
CA ARG A 600 -19.83 -0.83 -5.67
C ARG A 600 -20.78 0.35 -5.49
N ASP A 601 -21.98 0.08 -5.00
CA ASP A 601 -23.06 1.07 -4.99
C ASP A 601 -22.99 1.94 -3.73
N LEU A 602 -22.28 1.49 -2.69
CA LEU A 602 -22.09 2.22 -1.44
C LEU A 602 -21.09 3.37 -1.56
N PRO A 603 -21.23 4.44 -0.76
CA PRO A 603 -20.34 5.61 -0.74
C PRO A 603 -18.98 5.30 -0.09
N PHE A 604 -18.27 4.33 -0.69
CA PHE A 604 -16.91 3.95 -0.40
C PHE A 604 -15.96 4.42 -1.50
N ALA A 605 -14.75 4.79 -1.10
CA ALA A 605 -13.66 5.12 -2.00
C ALA A 605 -12.32 4.59 -1.49
N PHE A 606 -11.40 4.35 -2.42
CA PHE A 606 -9.99 4.09 -2.13
C PHE A 606 -9.18 5.33 -2.51
N SER A 607 -8.39 5.87 -1.60
CA SER A 607 -7.51 7.00 -1.92
C SER A 607 -6.06 6.63 -1.65
N SER A 608 -5.19 6.88 -2.62
CA SER A 608 -3.75 6.80 -2.43
C SER A 608 -3.08 8.02 -3.09
N PRO A 609 -3.14 9.19 -2.43
CA PRO A 609 -2.69 10.45 -3.00
C PRO A 609 -1.24 10.39 -3.47
N GLU A 610 -0.37 9.77 -2.66
CA GLU A 610 1.08 9.73 -2.87
C GLU A 610 1.62 8.32 -3.20
N TRP A 611 0.84 7.47 -3.88
CA TRP A 611 1.34 6.15 -4.29
C TRP A 611 2.67 6.22 -5.07
N GLY A 612 3.56 5.23 -4.90
CA GLY A 612 4.96 5.34 -5.35
C GLY A 612 5.62 4.08 -5.91
N ASN A 613 5.18 2.88 -5.54
CA ASN A 613 5.81 1.62 -5.96
C ASN A 613 4.81 0.68 -6.66
N GLU A 614 5.30 -0.45 -7.17
CA GLU A 614 4.50 -1.43 -7.91
C GLU A 614 3.32 -1.98 -7.09
N LYS A 615 3.50 -2.18 -5.78
CA LYS A 615 2.44 -2.63 -4.86
C LYS A 615 1.26 -1.67 -4.82
N GLY A 616 1.52 -0.36 -4.95
CA GLY A 616 0.49 0.67 -5.01
C GLY A 616 -0.45 0.50 -6.22
N ILE A 617 0.06 -0.02 -7.34
CA ILE A 617 -0.73 -0.27 -8.55
C ILE A 617 -1.79 -1.34 -8.27
N ASP A 618 -1.35 -2.46 -7.70
CA ASP A 618 -2.26 -3.56 -7.41
C ASP A 618 -3.18 -3.29 -6.21
N ALA A 619 -2.73 -2.53 -5.22
CA ALA A 619 -3.60 -2.10 -4.12
C ALA A 619 -4.78 -1.27 -4.65
N ALA A 620 -4.53 -0.28 -5.51
CA ALA A 620 -5.56 0.51 -6.16
C ALA A 620 -6.44 -0.35 -7.09
N LEU A 621 -5.82 -1.24 -7.86
CA LEU A 621 -6.53 -2.16 -8.74
C LEU A 621 -7.43 -3.13 -7.97
N GLY A 622 -7.00 -3.64 -6.82
CA GLY A 622 -7.76 -4.55 -5.98
C GLY A 622 -9.10 -3.96 -5.54
N PHE A 623 -9.11 -2.69 -5.10
CA PHE A 623 -10.35 -1.98 -4.78
C PHE A 623 -11.21 -1.71 -6.02
N ARG A 624 -10.61 -1.36 -7.16
CA ARG A 624 -11.36 -1.23 -8.43
C ARG A 624 -12.00 -2.55 -8.88
N LEU A 625 -11.31 -3.68 -8.73
CA LEU A 625 -11.89 -5.00 -9.00
C LEU A 625 -13.10 -5.30 -8.11
N MET A 626 -13.12 -4.75 -6.89
CA MET A 626 -14.25 -4.78 -5.96
C MET A 626 -15.35 -3.75 -6.27
N GLY A 627 -15.18 -2.93 -7.32
CA GLY A 627 -16.13 -1.89 -7.73
C GLY A 627 -15.98 -0.56 -6.98
N ILE A 628 -14.84 -0.32 -6.34
CA ILE A 628 -14.55 0.90 -5.58
C ILE A 628 -13.51 1.72 -6.37
N SER A 629 -13.87 2.94 -6.78
CA SER A 629 -12.96 3.84 -7.51
C SER A 629 -11.72 4.21 -6.69
N SER A 630 -10.61 4.42 -7.39
CA SER A 630 -9.32 4.78 -6.81
C SER A 630 -8.93 6.22 -7.15
N TYR A 631 -8.46 6.98 -6.17
CA TYR A 631 -8.17 8.42 -6.27
C TYR A 631 -6.70 8.70 -5.93
N HIS A 632 -6.02 9.52 -6.75
CA HIS A 632 -4.57 9.75 -6.65
C HIS A 632 -4.18 11.20 -6.99
N CYS A 633 -3.07 11.70 -6.43
CA CYS A 633 -2.43 12.95 -6.85
C CYS A 633 -1.24 12.74 -7.80
N VAL A 634 -0.85 11.49 -8.02
CA VAL A 634 0.26 11.13 -8.90
C VAL A 634 -0.26 10.27 -10.03
N GLU A 635 0.11 10.58 -11.27
CA GLU A 635 -0.30 9.81 -12.45
C GLU A 635 0.62 8.61 -12.70
N ALA A 636 0.02 7.52 -13.18
CA ALA A 636 0.75 6.36 -13.68
C ALA A 636 1.50 6.70 -14.99
N GLN A 637 2.48 5.89 -15.37
CA GLN A 637 3.26 6.14 -16.58
C GLN A 637 2.50 5.70 -17.85
N ILE A 638 1.40 6.37 -18.17
CA ILE A 638 0.45 5.96 -19.22
C ILE A 638 0.15 7.03 -20.27
N HIS A 639 0.71 8.25 -20.17
CA HIS A 639 0.36 9.39 -21.04
C HIS A 639 0.39 9.09 -22.53
N GLY A 640 1.26 8.17 -22.97
CA GLY A 640 1.43 7.86 -24.38
C GLY A 640 0.43 6.88 -24.98
N SER A 641 -0.55 6.38 -24.23
CA SER A 641 -1.58 5.46 -24.77
C SER A 641 -2.99 5.93 -24.44
N ALA A 642 -3.68 6.50 -25.44
CA ALA A 642 -5.07 6.91 -25.32
C ALA A 642 -5.98 5.75 -24.92
N ASN A 643 -5.71 4.55 -25.44
CA ASN A 643 -6.52 3.36 -25.18
C ASN A 643 -6.35 2.83 -23.75
N VAL A 644 -5.12 2.80 -23.21
CA VAL A 644 -4.89 2.40 -21.82
C VAL A 644 -5.45 3.45 -20.85
N ILE A 645 -5.34 4.74 -21.18
CA ILE A 645 -5.96 5.83 -20.41
C ILE A 645 -7.49 5.64 -20.35
N HIS A 646 -8.14 5.49 -21.50
CA HIS A 646 -9.58 5.25 -21.58
C HIS A 646 -9.97 4.00 -20.79
N PHE A 647 -9.21 2.92 -20.92
CA PHE A 647 -9.46 1.67 -20.22
C PHE A 647 -9.52 1.88 -18.70
N LEU A 648 -8.51 2.52 -18.12
CA LEU A 648 -8.38 2.70 -16.66
C LEU A 648 -9.31 3.77 -16.09
N LYS A 649 -9.60 4.83 -16.86
CA LYS A 649 -10.33 6.01 -16.37
C LYS A 649 -11.83 5.99 -16.71
N GLU A 650 -12.25 5.24 -17.73
CA GLU A 650 -13.65 5.23 -18.18
C GLU A 650 -14.19 3.81 -18.40
N GLU A 651 -13.53 2.96 -19.21
CA GLU A 651 -14.06 1.64 -19.60
C GLU A 651 -14.32 0.72 -18.39
N THR A 652 -13.47 0.79 -17.36
CA THR A 652 -13.67 0.02 -16.13
C THR A 652 -14.89 0.46 -15.32
N LYS A 653 -15.43 1.67 -15.54
CA LYS A 653 -16.68 2.11 -14.89
C LYS A 653 -17.86 1.23 -15.32
N THR A 654 -17.92 0.84 -16.60
CA THR A 654 -18.98 -0.05 -17.09
C THR A 654 -18.74 -1.51 -16.70
N THR A 655 -17.50 -1.99 -16.80
CA THR A 655 -17.18 -3.43 -16.61
C THR A 655 -17.04 -3.81 -15.14
N LEU A 656 -16.35 -2.98 -14.34
CA LEU A 656 -16.12 -3.21 -12.92
C LEU A 656 -17.01 -2.33 -12.03
N GLY A 657 -17.46 -1.18 -12.52
CA GLY A 657 -18.19 -0.21 -11.70
C GLY A 657 -17.34 0.86 -11.05
N SER A 658 -16.09 0.97 -11.46
CA SER A 658 -15.10 1.82 -10.83
C SER A 658 -14.10 2.31 -11.85
N SER A 659 -13.50 3.47 -11.60
CA SER A 659 -12.44 4.04 -12.44
C SER A 659 -11.25 4.46 -11.59
N MET A 660 -10.15 4.77 -12.28
CA MET A 660 -9.02 5.49 -11.72
C MET A 660 -9.21 6.99 -11.94
N ILE A 661 -9.15 7.77 -10.87
CA ILE A 661 -9.24 9.23 -10.87
C ILE A 661 -7.88 9.78 -10.42
N VAL A 662 -7.38 10.76 -11.15
CA VAL A 662 -6.11 11.43 -10.83
C VAL A 662 -6.33 12.94 -10.90
N ASN A 663 -5.99 13.64 -9.84
CA ASN A 663 -5.98 15.10 -9.77
C ASN A 663 -4.80 15.54 -8.88
N VAL A 664 -3.88 16.31 -9.44
CA VAL A 664 -2.66 16.75 -8.72
C VAL A 664 -2.93 17.79 -7.64
N ASP A 665 -4.11 18.41 -7.64
CA ASP A 665 -4.57 19.25 -6.55
C ASP A 665 -5.28 18.37 -5.50
N PRO A 666 -4.67 18.17 -4.31
CA PRO A 666 -5.24 17.32 -3.28
C PRO A 666 -6.55 17.85 -2.70
N ALA A 667 -6.77 19.16 -2.66
CA ALA A 667 -8.04 19.72 -2.20
C ALA A 667 -9.15 19.40 -3.20
N ALA A 668 -8.89 19.63 -4.50
CA ALA A 668 -9.83 19.29 -5.56
C ALA A 668 -10.07 17.77 -5.67
N LEU A 669 -9.06 16.93 -5.40
CA LEU A 669 -9.24 15.48 -5.29
C LEU A 669 -10.18 15.12 -4.14
N GLY A 670 -10.00 15.75 -2.97
CA GLY A 670 -10.88 15.57 -1.81
C GLY A 670 -12.34 15.93 -2.14
N GLU A 671 -12.57 17.07 -2.80
CA GLU A 671 -13.89 17.49 -3.24
C GLU A 671 -14.50 16.53 -4.27
N GLN A 672 -13.70 16.00 -5.20
CA GLN A 672 -14.16 15.00 -6.15
C GLN A 672 -14.62 13.72 -5.45
N ILE A 673 -13.89 13.25 -4.43
CA ILE A 673 -14.29 12.07 -3.64
C ILE A 673 -15.65 12.32 -2.96
N VAL A 674 -15.83 13.50 -2.35
CA VAL A 674 -17.09 13.91 -1.70
C VAL A 674 -18.23 13.95 -2.71
N SER A 675 -18.02 14.55 -3.87
CA SER A 675 -18.99 14.61 -4.97
C SER A 675 -19.42 13.22 -5.45
N ASP A 676 -18.47 12.32 -5.68
CA ASP A 676 -18.75 10.94 -6.10
C ASP A 676 -19.51 10.16 -5.02
N MET A 677 -19.23 10.40 -3.73
CA MET A 677 -19.99 9.83 -2.63
C MET A 677 -21.44 10.33 -2.61
N LEU A 678 -21.66 11.63 -2.82
CA LEU A 678 -23.00 12.21 -2.92
C LEU A 678 -23.78 11.64 -4.10
N GLU A 679 -23.13 11.44 -5.25
CA GLU A 679 -23.74 10.78 -6.40
C GLU A 679 -24.20 9.35 -6.05
N LYS A 680 -23.35 8.56 -5.40
CA LYS A 680 -23.72 7.22 -4.94
C LYS A 680 -24.89 7.23 -3.96
N ARG A 681 -24.90 8.16 -2.99
CA ARG A 681 -26.03 8.34 -2.06
C ARG A 681 -27.33 8.66 -2.80
N LYS A 682 -27.28 9.55 -3.79
CA LYS A 682 -28.43 9.91 -4.63
C LYS A 682 -28.95 8.70 -5.41
N LEU A 683 -28.06 7.89 -5.99
CA LEU A 683 -28.44 6.66 -6.70
C LEU A 683 -29.07 5.61 -5.77
N LEU A 684 -28.67 5.57 -4.51
CA LEU A 684 -29.28 4.72 -3.48
C LEU A 684 -30.59 5.28 -2.89
N GLY A 685 -31.00 6.50 -3.28
CA GLY A 685 -32.14 7.20 -2.69
C GLY A 685 -31.94 7.61 -1.23
N TRP A 686 -30.70 7.74 -0.78
CA TRP A 686 -30.37 8.20 0.57
C TRP A 686 -30.36 9.72 0.65
N SER A 687 -30.56 10.26 1.85
CA SER A 687 -30.44 11.70 2.09
C SER A 687 -29.04 12.21 1.72
N THR A 688 -29.00 13.34 1.02
CA THR A 688 -27.78 14.13 0.79
C THR A 688 -27.90 15.41 1.60
N PRO A 689 -26.83 15.90 2.25
CA PRO A 689 -26.85 17.22 2.89
C PRO A 689 -27.30 18.30 1.89
N GLU A 690 -28.21 19.19 2.29
CA GLU A 690 -28.70 20.28 1.43
C GLU A 690 -27.63 21.34 1.15
N THR A 691 -26.61 21.43 2.03
CA THR A 691 -25.42 22.28 1.89
C THR A 691 -24.19 21.54 2.42
N LEU A 692 -23.07 21.62 1.70
CA LEU A 692 -21.75 21.26 2.20
C LEU A 692 -21.31 22.42 3.11
N GLU A 693 -21.26 22.22 4.43
CA GLU A 693 -20.86 23.25 5.41
C GLU A 693 -19.37 23.61 5.34
#